data_AF-A0A9Q0HX66-F1
#
_entry.id   AF-A0A9Q0HX66-F1
#
_cell.length_a   1.000
_cell.length_b   1.000
_cell.length_c   1.000
_cell.angle_alpha   90.00
_cell.angle_beta   90.00
_cell.angle_gamma   90.00
#
_symmetry.space_group_name_H-M   'P 1'
#
loop_
_entity.id
_entity.type
_entity.pdbx_description
1 polymer ?
#
loop_
_entity_poly.entity_id
_entity_poly.type
_entity_poly.pdbx_seq_one_letter_code
_entity_poly.pdbx_strand_id
1 'polypeptide(L)'
;MDATWQKLMLGLLLLITCKASNLEGQNLLQLKSGFIDSLNHLSNWEAKDQIPCSWTGVNCTTDLNSFIFSLDLNNLNLSGTISPIIGMLIHLSYLDLSGNQFSGKIPGQIGNLVNLEVLKLHNNNFEGEIPHEIGKLVNLVRCNLCNNRLSGDIPEEFGNLSSLVEFVAYTNNLSGSLPSTIGRLKNLTIFRVGQNLISGSIPAEIYGCENLEVLGLAQNALNNQVPKEIGMLSNLREMILWSNQLAGTIPPEIGNCTNLRTIALYENNLIGTIPATIGNLKNLENLYLYRNGLNGSIPVSLGKLSMAKEIDFSENELSGTIPREFGSIKGLTLLYLFQNHLTGAIPVELCDLQNLTKLDLSINNLTGPIPVGLQYLTQLNQLQLFNNFLTGKIPPKLGVFSRLWVMDFSNNNLSGQIPRYLCRHSNLILLNLWSNKLTGNIPSEITFCKSLVQLRLGSNSLTGSFPLDLCNLTNLTTIELDQNRFSGPITPEIKNCKGLQRLSISNNYFTSQLPGEIGDLSKLVVFNISSNRFIGNIPLGIFNCTTLQRLDLSQNQFMGPLPDQIGILTQLELLRIADNALTGAIPPILGKLSHLTELQIGGNNFSGPIPKELGMLSSLQIAMNLSFNSLSGNIPDEIGNLALLEYVLLNNNGLTGEIPATFANLSSLMGLNVSYNNLTGPLPPLSLFEHMAVSSFVGNKGLCGGPLGQCNESPDLSSAGFSRKGSTPLGKVIAIISAVIGGVSLVFIAIIVYYMRKPLESVAPLQEKQLGPTASDLCMSPKEGFTFQDLVLATNDFDETFVIGRGGCGTVYRAVMKSGRAVAVKKLASNREGNNTDNSFQAEILTLGKIRHRNIVKLYGFIYHQGSNLLLYEYMARGSLGELLHGSDSSTLQWETRFKIALGAAEGLSYLHHDCKPRIVHRDIKSNNILLDENFEAHVGDFGLAKVIDLPQSKSMSAVAGSYGYIAPG
;
A
#
# COMPACT_ATOMS: atom_id res chain seq x y z
N MET A 1 7.78 -40.78 96.05
CA MET A 1 7.55 -39.59 96.90
C MET A 1 8.74 -38.67 96.69
N ASP A 2 8.46 -37.37 96.63
CA ASP A 2 9.36 -36.25 96.34
C ASP A 2 9.86 -36.07 94.90
N ALA A 3 9.15 -35.19 94.17
CA ALA A 3 9.72 -33.90 93.74
C ALA A 3 8.62 -33.07 93.04
N THR A 4 7.68 -32.56 93.84
CA THR A 4 6.92 -31.35 93.53
C THR A 4 7.87 -30.14 93.61
N TRP A 5 7.68 -29.15 92.73
CA TRP A 5 8.24 -27.78 92.72
C TRP A 5 9.16 -27.31 91.59
N GLN A 6 9.47 -28.11 90.56
CA GLN A 6 10.15 -27.59 89.35
C GLN A 6 9.31 -27.51 88.08
N LYS A 7 7.99 -27.77 88.15
CA LYS A 7 7.06 -27.63 87.01
C LYS A 7 5.91 -26.65 87.24
N LEU A 8 5.98 -25.82 88.29
CA LEU A 8 4.96 -24.83 88.64
C LEU A 8 5.41 -23.36 88.44
N MET A 9 6.58 -23.16 87.81
CA MET A 9 7.16 -21.86 87.44
C MET A 9 7.45 -21.77 85.94
N LEU A 10 6.56 -22.37 85.14
CA LEU A 10 6.32 -22.00 83.73
C LEU A 10 4.81 -21.88 83.54
N GLY A 11 4.22 -21.11 84.45
CA GLY A 11 3.00 -20.40 84.14
C GLY A 11 3.30 -19.32 83.11
N LEU A 12 2.28 -19.02 82.31
CA LEU A 12 2.15 -17.80 81.51
C LEU A 12 3.21 -17.58 80.41
N LEU A 13 3.10 -18.28 79.28
CA LEU A 13 3.41 -17.74 77.95
C LEU A 13 3.11 -18.83 76.91
N LEU A 14 1.86 -18.91 76.45
CA LEU A 14 1.47 -19.46 75.13
C LEU A 14 -0.06 -19.48 74.88
N LEU A 15 -0.84 -18.78 75.71
CA LEU A 15 -2.18 -18.33 75.33
C LEU A 15 -2.15 -16.80 75.12
N ILE A 16 -1.30 -16.36 74.18
CA ILE A 16 -1.61 -15.12 73.47
C ILE A 16 -2.53 -15.57 72.35
N THR A 17 -3.82 -15.32 72.52
CA THR A 17 -4.73 -15.14 71.40
C THR A 17 -4.09 -14.10 70.48
N CYS A 18 -3.47 -14.54 69.39
CA CYS A 18 -3.12 -13.62 68.31
C CYS A 18 -4.45 -13.10 67.79
N LYS A 19 -4.85 -11.91 68.23
CA LYS A 19 -5.95 -11.17 67.61
C LYS A 19 -5.57 -11.03 66.15
N ALA A 20 -6.32 -11.74 65.32
CA ALA A 20 -6.28 -11.65 63.88
C ALA A 20 -6.40 -10.18 63.45
N SER A 21 -5.75 -9.84 62.34
CA SER A 21 -5.87 -8.56 61.64
C SER A 21 -7.30 -7.99 61.70
N ASN A 22 -7.46 -6.66 61.74
CA ASN A 22 -8.78 -6.02 61.69
C ASN A 22 -9.56 -6.46 60.43
N LEU A 23 -10.89 -6.24 60.41
CA LEU A 23 -11.75 -6.77 59.34
C LEU A 23 -11.28 -6.36 57.92
N GLU A 24 -10.79 -5.12 57.74
CA GLU A 24 -10.24 -4.66 56.46
C GLU A 24 -8.92 -5.36 56.08
N GLY A 25 -8.05 -5.64 57.04
CA GLY A 25 -6.84 -6.43 56.82
C GLY A 25 -7.14 -7.89 56.46
N GLN A 26 -8.19 -8.49 57.03
CA GLN A 26 -8.68 -9.81 56.62
C GLN A 26 -9.20 -9.78 55.18
N ASN A 27 -9.96 -8.74 54.79
CA ASN A 27 -10.43 -8.56 53.43
C ASN A 27 -9.27 -8.39 52.44
N LEU A 28 -8.21 -7.66 52.81
CA LEU A 28 -6.99 -7.54 51.98
C LEU A 28 -6.24 -8.86 51.85
N LEU A 29 -6.12 -9.66 52.91
CA LEU A 29 -5.50 -11.00 52.81
C LEU A 29 -6.31 -11.93 51.90
N GLN A 30 -7.63 -11.83 51.97
CA GLN A 30 -8.51 -12.56 51.04
C GLN A 30 -8.37 -12.04 49.60
N LEU A 31 -8.24 -10.73 49.41
CA LEU A 31 -7.96 -10.14 48.10
C LEU A 31 -6.62 -10.66 47.54
N LYS A 32 -5.56 -10.66 48.36
CA LYS A 32 -4.22 -11.18 48.02
C LYS A 32 -4.26 -12.65 47.58
N SER A 33 -5.20 -13.46 48.08
CA SER A 33 -5.31 -14.87 47.68
C SER A 33 -5.66 -15.07 46.19
N GLY A 34 -6.25 -14.05 45.54
CA GLY A 34 -6.49 -14.03 44.09
C GLY A 34 -5.31 -13.52 43.26
N PHE A 35 -4.25 -13.02 43.91
CA PHE A 35 -3.06 -12.48 43.26
C PHE A 35 -1.96 -13.52 43.14
N ILE A 36 -1.22 -13.45 42.04
CA ILE A 36 -0.01 -14.22 41.80
C ILE A 36 1.16 -13.24 41.84
N ASP A 37 1.97 -13.34 42.89
CA ASP A 37 3.10 -12.45 43.19
C ASP A 37 4.43 -13.20 43.05
N SER A 38 4.89 -13.35 41.82
CA SER A 38 6.10 -14.13 41.49
C SER A 38 7.39 -13.53 42.06
N LEU A 39 7.41 -12.21 42.26
CA LEU A 39 8.56 -11.46 42.76
C LEU A 39 8.48 -11.19 44.28
N ASN A 40 7.41 -11.67 44.93
CA ASN A 40 7.20 -11.61 46.36
C ASN A 40 7.17 -10.18 46.94
N HIS A 41 6.63 -9.22 46.18
CA HIS A 41 6.50 -7.81 46.58
C HIS A 41 5.51 -7.60 47.73
N LEU A 42 4.53 -8.49 47.90
CA LEU A 42 3.50 -8.46 48.95
C LEU A 42 3.87 -9.36 50.14
N SER A 43 5.14 -9.71 50.29
CA SER A 43 5.63 -10.59 51.36
C SER A 43 5.35 -10.08 52.78
N ASN A 44 5.27 -8.76 52.98
CA ASN A 44 4.96 -8.14 54.27
C ASN A 44 3.46 -8.11 54.62
N TRP A 45 2.57 -8.67 53.78
CA TRP A 45 1.16 -8.82 54.11
C TRP A 45 0.97 -10.09 54.94
N GLU A 46 1.02 -9.98 56.27
CA GLU A 46 0.98 -11.12 57.19
C GLU A 46 -0.23 -11.07 58.15
N ALA A 47 -0.91 -12.20 58.35
CA ALA A 47 -2.10 -12.30 59.20
C ALA A 47 -1.87 -12.00 60.70
N LYS A 48 -0.60 -11.97 61.13
CA LYS A 48 -0.18 -11.67 62.51
C LYS A 48 -0.18 -10.17 62.82
N ASP A 49 -0.21 -9.32 61.79
CA ASP A 49 -0.22 -7.88 61.96
C ASP A 49 -1.61 -7.41 62.41
N GLN A 50 -1.67 -6.64 63.51
CA GLN A 50 -2.94 -6.16 64.06
C GLN A 50 -3.66 -5.19 63.12
N ILE A 51 -2.91 -4.42 62.33
CA ILE A 51 -3.43 -3.39 61.41
C ILE A 51 -2.60 -3.41 60.12
N PRO A 52 -3.22 -3.37 58.92
CA PRO A 52 -2.51 -3.52 57.64
C PRO A 52 -1.77 -2.25 57.16
N CYS A 53 -1.69 -1.18 57.95
CA CYS A 53 -1.18 0.13 57.50
C CYS A 53 0.32 0.19 57.21
N SER A 54 1.08 -0.86 57.59
CA SER A 54 2.49 -1.02 57.24
C SER A 54 2.71 -1.91 56.02
N TRP A 55 1.64 -2.44 55.43
CA TRP A 55 1.72 -3.31 54.28
C TRP A 55 2.07 -2.53 53.02
N THR A 56 2.82 -3.18 52.12
CA THR A 56 3.23 -2.55 50.86
C THR A 56 1.98 -2.12 50.09
N GLY A 57 1.93 -0.83 49.73
CA GLY A 57 0.83 -0.26 48.96
C GLY A 57 -0.43 0.09 49.75
N VAL A 58 -0.46 -0.10 51.08
CA VAL A 58 -1.64 0.17 51.91
C VAL A 58 -1.43 1.43 52.74
N ASN A 59 -2.30 2.43 52.58
CA ASN A 59 -2.31 3.61 53.43
C ASN A 59 -3.63 3.72 54.20
N CYS A 60 -3.52 4.06 55.48
CA CYS A 60 -4.64 4.22 56.39
C CYS A 60 -4.82 5.65 56.89
N THR A 61 -6.03 5.95 57.34
CA THR A 61 -6.36 7.18 58.06
C THR A 61 -5.60 7.26 59.39
N THR A 62 -5.29 8.49 59.83
CA THR A 62 -4.53 8.77 61.06
C THR A 62 -5.36 8.65 62.35
N ASP A 63 -6.63 8.30 62.24
CA ASP A 63 -7.57 8.25 63.37
C ASP A 63 -7.43 6.95 64.18
N LEU A 64 -7.98 6.95 65.41
CA LEU A 64 -7.90 5.84 66.38
C LEU A 64 -8.39 4.47 65.86
N ASN A 65 -9.15 4.43 64.76
CA ASN A 65 -9.70 3.21 64.16
C ASN A 65 -8.92 2.72 62.91
N SER A 66 -7.95 3.50 62.39
CA SER A 66 -7.07 3.16 61.25
C SER A 66 -7.74 2.46 60.06
N PHE A 67 -8.67 3.15 59.37
CA PHE A 67 -9.31 2.62 58.15
C PHE A 67 -8.42 2.76 56.91
N ILE A 68 -8.50 1.78 56.01
CA ILE A 68 -7.77 1.77 54.73
C ILE A 68 -8.44 2.71 53.73
N PHE A 69 -7.76 3.79 53.36
CA PHE A 69 -8.30 4.77 52.39
C PHE A 69 -7.59 4.71 51.03
N SER A 70 -6.43 4.07 50.92
CA SER A 70 -5.67 3.99 49.68
C SER A 70 -4.99 2.64 49.52
N LEU A 71 -5.14 2.05 48.34
CA LEU A 71 -4.46 0.84 47.90
C LEU A 71 -3.73 1.13 46.57
N ASP A 72 -2.41 1.18 46.61
CA ASP A 72 -1.53 1.43 45.47
C ASP A 72 -0.55 0.27 45.26
N LEU A 73 -0.83 -0.56 44.26
CA LEU A 73 -0.07 -1.74 43.88
C LEU A 73 0.43 -1.64 42.44
N ASN A 74 0.74 -0.44 41.97
CA ASN A 74 1.16 -0.25 40.58
C ASN A 74 2.56 -0.83 40.28
N ASN A 75 2.78 -1.28 39.04
CA ASN A 75 4.08 -1.73 38.52
C ASN A 75 4.79 -2.83 39.35
N LEU A 76 4.03 -3.71 40.01
CA LEU A 76 4.56 -4.78 40.86
C LEU A 76 4.64 -6.14 40.16
N ASN A 77 4.35 -6.20 38.85
CA ASN A 77 4.33 -7.44 38.07
C ASN A 77 3.38 -8.51 38.64
N LEU A 78 2.29 -8.07 39.28
CA LEU A 78 1.26 -8.94 39.86
C LEU A 78 0.37 -9.51 38.74
N SER A 79 -0.05 -10.76 38.87
CA SER A 79 -1.03 -11.39 37.97
C SER A 79 -2.18 -12.03 38.76
N GLY A 80 -3.11 -12.73 38.10
CA GLY A 80 -4.30 -13.30 38.73
C GLY A 80 -5.56 -12.46 38.44
N THR A 81 -6.53 -12.48 39.35
CA THR A 81 -7.83 -11.80 39.19
C THR A 81 -8.18 -10.95 40.41
N ILE A 82 -9.04 -9.93 40.22
CA ILE A 82 -9.56 -9.14 41.35
C ILE A 82 -10.79 -9.83 41.92
N SER A 83 -10.69 -10.27 43.18
CA SER A 83 -11.83 -10.86 43.90
C SER A 83 -12.92 -9.81 44.20
N PRO A 84 -14.21 -10.17 44.11
CA PRO A 84 -15.35 -9.32 44.53
C PRO A 84 -15.25 -8.78 45.97
N ILE A 85 -14.43 -9.39 46.83
CA ILE A 85 -14.16 -8.93 48.20
C ILE A 85 -13.65 -7.49 48.26
N ILE A 86 -13.08 -6.97 47.16
CA ILE A 86 -12.63 -5.58 47.04
C ILE A 86 -13.74 -4.60 47.44
N GLY A 87 -15.00 -4.91 47.13
CA GLY A 87 -16.15 -4.07 47.49
C GLY A 87 -16.47 -3.99 48.98
N MET A 88 -15.75 -4.72 49.84
CA MET A 88 -15.84 -4.60 51.30
C MET A 88 -14.91 -3.54 51.89
N LEU A 89 -13.98 -3.00 51.11
CA LEU A 89 -13.07 -1.92 51.53
C LEU A 89 -13.74 -0.54 51.40
N ILE A 90 -14.90 -0.36 52.04
CA ILE A 90 -15.82 0.78 51.81
C ILE A 90 -15.23 2.17 52.06
N HIS A 91 -14.12 2.27 52.78
CA HIS A 91 -13.42 3.54 53.05
C HIS A 91 -12.40 3.92 51.97
N LEU A 92 -12.20 3.06 50.95
CA LEU A 92 -11.23 3.30 49.89
C LEU A 92 -11.60 4.53 49.06
N SER A 93 -10.66 5.47 48.97
CA SER A 93 -10.71 6.68 48.14
C SER A 93 -9.76 6.61 46.94
N TYR A 94 -8.71 5.80 47.03
CA TYR A 94 -7.69 5.65 45.99
C TYR A 94 -7.41 4.16 45.72
N LEU A 95 -7.59 3.73 44.48
CA LEU A 95 -7.26 2.38 44.02
C LEU A 95 -6.40 2.46 42.74
N ASP A 96 -5.15 2.02 42.84
CA ASP A 96 -4.23 1.92 41.72
C ASP A 96 -3.64 0.50 41.61
N LEU A 97 -4.02 -0.21 40.56
CA LEU A 97 -3.54 -1.54 40.21
C LEU A 97 -2.81 -1.56 38.86
N SER A 98 -2.42 -0.38 38.36
CA SER A 98 -1.92 -0.21 37.00
C SER A 98 -0.53 -0.80 36.74
N GLY A 99 -0.22 -1.11 35.48
CA GLY A 99 1.11 -1.62 35.10
C GLY A 99 1.40 -3.03 35.63
N ASN A 100 0.37 -3.88 35.67
CA ASN A 100 0.46 -5.26 36.13
C ASN A 100 -0.05 -6.21 35.03
N GLN A 101 -0.30 -7.47 35.38
CA GLN A 101 -0.80 -8.51 34.49
C GLN A 101 -2.14 -9.08 34.99
N PHE A 102 -2.92 -8.29 35.73
CA PHE A 102 -4.24 -8.71 36.22
C PHE A 102 -5.18 -9.02 35.05
N SER A 103 -5.99 -10.07 35.21
CA SER A 103 -6.88 -10.61 34.18
C SER A 103 -8.29 -10.86 34.73
N GLY A 104 -9.20 -11.34 33.87
CA GLY A 104 -10.59 -11.54 34.23
C GLY A 104 -11.40 -10.23 34.24
N LYS A 105 -12.64 -10.31 34.74
CA LYS A 105 -13.56 -9.17 34.76
C LYS A 105 -13.26 -8.21 35.89
N ILE A 106 -13.52 -6.92 35.66
CA ILE A 106 -13.64 -5.93 36.73
C ILE A 106 -14.88 -6.31 37.56
N PRO A 107 -14.78 -6.58 38.88
CA PRO A 107 -15.93 -7.00 39.67
C PRO A 107 -16.90 -5.83 39.90
N GLY A 108 -18.19 -6.05 39.65
CA GLY A 108 -19.24 -5.02 39.85
C GLY A 108 -19.35 -4.51 41.30
N GLN A 109 -18.84 -5.29 42.27
CA GLN A 109 -18.74 -4.89 43.67
C GLN A 109 -17.82 -3.68 43.90
N ILE A 110 -16.99 -3.27 42.92
CA ILE A 110 -16.28 -1.98 42.95
C ILE A 110 -17.27 -0.82 43.13
N GLY A 111 -18.50 -0.93 42.63
CA GLY A 111 -19.55 0.08 42.84
C GLY A 111 -19.97 0.29 44.29
N ASN A 112 -19.55 -0.57 45.23
CA ASN A 112 -19.78 -0.36 46.68
C ASN A 112 -18.78 0.61 47.31
N LEU A 113 -17.69 0.96 46.61
CA LEU A 113 -16.64 1.86 47.10
C LEU A 113 -17.05 3.33 46.94
N VAL A 114 -18.16 3.74 47.55
CA VAL A 114 -18.78 5.05 47.30
C VAL A 114 -17.90 6.28 47.62
N ASN A 115 -16.81 6.09 48.37
CA ASN A 115 -15.82 7.14 48.67
C ASN A 115 -14.67 7.20 47.63
N LEU A 116 -14.67 6.33 46.62
CA LEU A 116 -13.60 6.22 45.64
C LEU A 116 -13.53 7.47 44.76
N GLU A 117 -12.39 8.16 44.79
CA GLU A 117 -12.07 9.34 44.00
C GLU A 117 -11.16 9.00 42.80
N VAL A 118 -10.28 8.01 42.95
CA VAL A 118 -9.34 7.60 41.91
C VAL A 118 -9.39 6.09 41.69
N LEU A 119 -9.66 5.69 40.45
CA LEU A 119 -9.60 4.30 39.99
C LEU A 119 -8.65 4.19 38.80
N LYS A 120 -7.53 3.46 38.97
CA LYS A 120 -6.54 3.21 37.93
C LYS A 120 -6.32 1.71 37.74
N LEU A 121 -6.76 1.20 36.60
CA LEU A 121 -6.63 -0.21 36.20
C LEU A 121 -5.86 -0.38 34.88
N HIS A 122 -5.32 0.69 34.33
CA HIS A 122 -4.66 0.70 33.02
C HIS A 122 -3.41 -0.18 32.95
N ASN A 123 -3.03 -0.57 31.72
CA ASN A 123 -1.91 -1.47 31.44
C ASN A 123 -2.04 -2.80 32.20
N ASN A 124 -3.12 -3.54 31.92
CA ASN A 124 -3.40 -4.87 32.47
C ASN A 124 -4.06 -5.74 31.37
N ASN A 125 -4.55 -6.93 31.75
CA ASN A 125 -5.27 -7.87 30.88
C ASN A 125 -6.75 -8.01 31.26
N PHE A 126 -7.39 -6.98 31.84
CA PHE A 126 -8.81 -7.04 32.20
C PHE A 126 -9.67 -7.26 30.96
N GLU A 127 -10.69 -8.10 31.09
CA GLU A 127 -11.61 -8.50 30.02
C GLU A 127 -13.08 -8.34 30.44
N GLY A 128 -14.00 -8.51 29.49
CA GLY A 128 -15.43 -8.34 29.75
C GLY A 128 -15.86 -6.88 29.88
N GLU A 129 -17.10 -6.67 30.31
CA GLU A 129 -17.73 -5.34 30.30
C GLU A 129 -17.29 -4.44 31.44
N ILE A 130 -17.36 -3.12 31.21
CA ILE A 130 -17.29 -2.12 32.28
C ILE A 130 -18.56 -2.28 33.12
N PRO A 131 -18.47 -2.63 34.43
CA PRO A 131 -19.66 -2.84 35.25
C PRO A 131 -20.50 -1.57 35.38
N HIS A 132 -21.79 -1.67 35.08
CA HIS A 132 -22.74 -0.54 35.23
C HIS A 132 -22.80 -0.01 36.68
N GLU A 133 -22.47 -0.83 37.68
CA GLU A 133 -22.35 -0.43 39.07
C GLU A 133 -21.28 0.65 39.33
N ILE A 134 -20.31 0.86 38.42
CA ILE A 134 -19.38 1.98 38.49
C ILE A 134 -20.13 3.31 38.55
N GLY A 135 -21.31 3.43 37.91
CA GLY A 135 -22.14 4.63 37.98
C GLY A 135 -22.63 5.02 39.39
N LYS A 136 -22.44 4.17 40.41
CA LYS A 136 -22.72 4.50 41.82
C LYS A 136 -21.61 5.34 42.48
N LEU A 137 -20.44 5.43 41.87
CA LEU A 137 -19.25 6.09 42.41
C LEU A 137 -19.31 7.61 42.22
N VAL A 138 -20.28 8.28 42.82
CA VAL A 138 -20.55 9.72 42.62
C VAL A 138 -19.38 10.65 43.01
N ASN A 139 -18.43 10.17 43.83
CA ASN A 139 -17.22 10.89 44.23
C ASN A 139 -16.02 10.63 43.29
N LEU A 140 -16.16 9.76 42.28
CA LEU A 140 -15.08 9.41 41.38
C LEU A 140 -14.66 10.61 40.53
N VAL A 141 -13.40 11.01 40.65
CA VAL A 141 -12.79 12.15 39.97
C VAL A 141 -11.98 11.68 38.76
N ARG A 142 -11.22 10.59 38.90
CA ARG A 142 -10.36 10.05 37.82
C ARG A 142 -10.58 8.56 37.64
N CYS A 143 -10.87 8.16 36.41
CA CYS A 143 -11.04 6.76 36.03
C CYS A 143 -10.18 6.45 34.81
N ASN A 144 -9.18 5.58 34.98
CA ASN A 144 -8.26 5.19 33.92
C ASN A 144 -8.25 3.66 33.74
N LEU A 145 -8.75 3.22 32.59
CA LEU A 145 -8.96 1.84 32.17
C LEU A 145 -8.20 1.48 30.87
N CYS A 146 -7.33 2.37 30.35
CA CYS A 146 -6.70 2.16 29.04
C CYS A 146 -5.78 0.94 28.98
N ASN A 147 -5.49 0.46 27.77
CA ASN A 147 -4.61 -0.68 27.51
C ASN A 147 -5.04 -1.92 28.29
N ASN A 148 -6.24 -2.40 28.00
CA ASN A 148 -6.83 -3.63 28.52
C ASN A 148 -7.58 -4.35 27.37
N ARG A 149 -8.36 -5.38 27.70
CA ARG A 149 -9.20 -6.15 26.76
C ARG A 149 -10.70 -5.98 27.09
N LEU A 150 -11.08 -4.84 27.68
CA LEU A 150 -12.46 -4.57 28.06
C LEU A 150 -13.36 -4.51 26.83
N SER A 151 -14.56 -5.07 26.93
CA SER A 151 -15.53 -5.20 25.83
C SER A 151 -16.87 -4.59 26.20
N GLY A 152 -17.84 -4.61 25.27
CA GLY A 152 -19.17 -4.07 25.53
C GLY A 152 -19.20 -2.54 25.60
N ASP A 153 -20.35 -2.01 25.96
CA ASP A 153 -20.64 -0.58 25.78
C ASP A 153 -20.19 0.23 27.01
N ILE A 154 -20.06 1.55 26.84
CA ILE A 154 -19.93 2.46 27.99
C ILE A 154 -21.35 2.63 28.59
N PRO A 155 -21.62 2.21 29.84
CA PRO A 155 -22.98 2.20 30.39
C PRO A 155 -23.62 3.60 30.48
N GLU A 156 -24.94 3.71 30.37
CA GLU A 156 -25.65 4.99 30.56
C GLU A 156 -25.54 5.51 32.01
N GLU A 157 -25.32 4.61 32.98
CA GLU A 157 -25.08 4.96 34.38
C GLU A 157 -23.78 5.77 34.58
N PHE A 158 -22.85 5.76 33.61
CA PHE A 158 -21.64 6.58 33.66
C PHE A 158 -21.95 8.07 33.75
N GLY A 159 -23.08 8.53 33.21
CA GLY A 159 -23.56 9.90 33.33
C GLY A 159 -23.92 10.34 34.75
N ASN A 160 -23.96 9.41 35.72
CA ASN A 160 -24.21 9.73 37.14
C ASN A 160 -22.94 10.13 37.91
N LEU A 161 -21.76 10.02 37.31
CA LEU A 161 -20.47 10.34 37.93
C LEU A 161 -20.21 11.85 38.00
N SER A 162 -21.04 12.58 38.75
CA SER A 162 -21.05 14.05 38.75
C SER A 162 -19.71 14.72 39.13
N SER A 163 -18.83 14.01 39.83
CA SER A 163 -17.50 14.49 40.22
C SER A 163 -16.40 14.19 39.20
N LEU A 164 -16.71 13.46 38.12
CA LEU A 164 -15.71 12.95 37.18
C LEU A 164 -15.08 14.09 36.39
N VAL A 165 -13.75 14.14 36.44
CA VAL A 165 -12.90 15.13 35.75
C VAL A 165 -12.16 14.48 34.59
N GLU A 166 -11.74 13.23 34.74
CA GLU A 166 -10.94 12.50 33.76
C GLU A 166 -11.47 11.09 33.56
N PHE A 167 -11.77 10.75 32.30
CA PHE A 167 -12.04 9.39 31.86
C PHE A 167 -11.14 9.00 30.69
N VAL A 168 -10.36 7.95 30.88
CA VAL A 168 -9.41 7.43 29.90
C VAL A 168 -9.61 5.92 29.76
N ALA A 169 -10.01 5.45 28.58
CA ALA A 169 -10.25 4.03 28.30
C ALA A 169 -9.83 3.64 26.87
N TYR A 170 -8.84 4.34 26.31
CA TYR A 170 -8.34 4.01 24.97
C TYR A 170 -7.64 2.64 24.90
N THR A 171 -7.55 2.05 23.71
CA THR A 171 -6.92 0.73 23.47
C THR A 171 -7.59 -0.37 24.30
N ASN A 172 -8.85 -0.64 23.95
CA ASN A 172 -9.68 -1.71 24.48
C ASN A 172 -10.54 -2.27 23.32
N ASN A 173 -11.50 -3.14 23.64
CA ASN A 173 -12.49 -3.69 22.72
C ASN A 173 -13.91 -3.13 23.01
N LEU A 174 -14.02 -1.91 23.54
CA LEU A 174 -15.31 -1.28 23.88
C LEU A 174 -16.13 -1.04 22.63
N SER A 175 -17.43 -1.32 22.68
CA SER A 175 -18.37 -1.29 21.55
C SER A 175 -19.54 -0.33 21.80
N GLY A 176 -20.58 -0.43 20.97
CA GLY A 176 -21.83 0.32 21.13
C GLY A 176 -21.69 1.80 20.84
N SER A 177 -22.74 2.56 21.12
CA SER A 177 -22.76 4.02 20.97
C SER A 177 -22.25 4.73 22.22
N LEU A 178 -21.71 5.94 22.05
CA LEU A 178 -21.45 6.82 23.18
C LEU A 178 -22.77 7.17 23.89
N PRO A 179 -22.87 7.03 25.23
CA PRO A 179 -24.10 7.30 25.96
C PRO A 179 -24.44 8.78 25.94
N SER A 180 -25.71 9.12 25.68
CA SER A 180 -26.18 10.51 25.66
C SER A 180 -26.06 11.19 27.03
N THR A 181 -26.14 10.39 28.10
CA THR A 181 -26.00 10.85 29.48
C THR A 181 -24.61 11.40 29.82
N ILE A 182 -23.60 11.22 28.97
CA ILE A 182 -22.29 11.84 29.13
C ILE A 182 -22.39 13.37 29.27
N GLY A 183 -23.37 13.99 28.62
CA GLY A 183 -23.63 15.43 28.72
C GLY A 183 -23.97 15.93 30.13
N ARG A 184 -24.23 15.03 31.08
CA ARG A 184 -24.47 15.38 32.50
C ARG A 184 -23.16 15.62 33.27
N LEU A 185 -22.02 15.21 32.74
CA LEU A 185 -20.71 15.25 33.41
C LEU A 185 -20.07 16.65 33.30
N LYS A 186 -20.63 17.60 34.04
CA LYS A 186 -20.22 19.02 33.96
C LYS A 186 -18.76 19.29 34.37
N ASN A 187 -18.18 18.44 35.21
CA ASN A 187 -16.79 18.57 35.66
C ASN A 187 -15.78 17.91 34.72
N LEU A 188 -16.24 17.19 33.69
CA LEU A 188 -15.39 16.43 32.80
C LEU A 188 -14.50 17.35 31.97
N THR A 189 -13.19 17.15 32.06
CA THR A 189 -12.15 17.91 31.33
C THR A 189 -11.47 17.07 30.26
N ILE A 190 -11.27 15.78 30.53
CA ILE A 190 -10.59 14.84 29.63
C ILE A 190 -11.49 13.64 29.40
N PHE A 191 -11.85 13.41 28.14
CA PHE A 191 -12.57 12.22 27.69
C PHE A 191 -11.80 11.56 26.54
N ARG A 192 -11.14 10.42 26.81
CA ARG A 192 -10.31 9.70 25.82
C ARG A 192 -10.68 8.23 25.74
N VAL A 193 -11.35 7.84 24.66
CA VAL A 193 -11.83 6.47 24.41
C VAL A 193 -11.47 5.98 22.99
N GLY A 194 -10.37 6.47 22.43
CA GLY A 194 -9.87 6.05 21.12
C GLY A 194 -9.37 4.61 21.05
N GLN A 195 -9.09 4.08 19.85
CA GLN A 195 -8.66 2.68 19.65
C GLN A 195 -9.62 1.67 20.30
N ASN A 196 -10.89 1.73 19.91
CA ASN A 196 -11.95 0.84 20.37
C ASN A 196 -12.88 0.49 19.17
N LEU A 197 -14.00 -0.17 19.44
CA LEU A 197 -15.05 -0.51 18.46
C LEU A 197 -16.30 0.39 18.62
N ILE A 198 -16.17 1.57 19.22
CA ILE A 198 -17.31 2.47 19.48
C ILE A 198 -17.92 2.93 18.15
N SER A 199 -19.23 2.83 18.01
CA SER A 199 -20.00 3.07 16.79
C SER A 199 -21.09 4.13 17.02
N GLY A 200 -21.94 4.37 16.02
CA GLY A 200 -22.97 5.41 16.09
C GLY A 200 -22.41 6.84 15.99
N SER A 201 -23.25 7.83 16.33
CA SER A 201 -22.89 9.25 16.28
C SER A 201 -22.24 9.74 17.58
N ILE A 202 -21.48 10.83 17.49
CA ILE A 202 -21.14 11.64 18.67
C ILE A 202 -22.45 12.29 19.17
N PRO A 203 -22.89 12.06 20.41
CA PRO A 203 -24.16 12.58 20.92
C PRO A 203 -24.13 14.11 20.99
N ALA A 204 -25.22 14.76 20.59
CA ALA A 204 -25.31 16.22 20.63
C ALA A 204 -25.14 16.74 22.06
N GLU A 205 -25.68 15.99 23.04
CA GLU A 205 -25.62 16.26 24.48
C GLU A 205 -24.21 16.45 25.04
N ILE A 206 -23.15 16.08 24.30
CA ILE A 206 -21.76 16.34 24.68
C ILE A 206 -21.50 17.81 25.01
N TYR A 207 -22.31 18.75 24.48
CA TYR A 207 -22.22 20.17 24.83
C TYR A 207 -22.40 20.46 26.33
N GLY A 208 -23.07 19.56 27.07
CA GLY A 208 -23.28 19.69 28.50
C GLY A 208 -22.02 19.47 29.35
N CYS A 209 -20.95 18.92 28.75
CA CYS A 209 -19.62 18.85 29.36
C CYS A 209 -18.92 20.21 29.25
N GLU A 210 -19.44 21.22 29.93
CA GLU A 210 -19.03 22.64 29.79
C GLU A 210 -17.54 22.90 30.04
N ASN A 211 -16.87 22.05 30.84
CA ASN A 211 -15.45 22.13 31.17
C ASN A 211 -14.53 21.26 30.29
N LEU A 212 -15.06 20.63 29.25
CA LEU A 212 -14.29 19.68 28.43
C LEU A 212 -13.16 20.40 27.68
N GLU A 213 -11.92 19.95 27.92
CA GLU A 213 -10.71 20.44 27.26
C GLU A 213 -10.21 19.48 26.19
N VAL A 214 -10.33 18.16 26.41
CA VAL A 214 -9.82 17.12 25.50
C VAL A 214 -10.91 16.12 25.15
N LEU A 215 -11.27 16.07 23.86
CA LEU A 215 -12.16 15.07 23.29
C LEU A 215 -11.38 14.14 22.35
N GLY A 216 -11.06 12.94 22.81
CA GLY A 216 -10.27 11.95 22.07
C GLY A 216 -11.06 10.69 21.73
N LEU A 217 -11.55 10.59 20.49
CA LEU A 217 -12.38 9.48 20.00
C LEU A 217 -11.77 8.79 18.76
N ALA A 218 -10.51 9.06 18.44
CA ALA A 218 -9.86 8.53 17.25
C ALA A 218 -9.79 7.00 17.20
N GLN A 219 -9.68 6.43 16.00
CA GLN A 219 -9.58 4.98 15.78
C GLN A 219 -10.76 4.23 16.40
N ASN A 220 -11.97 4.58 15.98
CA ASN A 220 -13.22 3.93 16.36
C ASN A 220 -14.06 3.66 15.09
N ALA A 221 -15.31 3.24 15.27
CA ALA A 221 -16.30 3.05 14.23
C ALA A 221 -17.37 4.16 14.19
N LEU A 222 -17.10 5.34 14.76
CA LEU A 222 -18.06 6.46 14.80
C LEU A 222 -18.46 6.88 13.39
N ASN A 223 -19.75 7.08 13.18
CA ASN A 223 -20.35 7.43 11.90
C ASN A 223 -21.21 8.70 12.04
N ASN A 224 -21.98 9.04 11.00
CA ASN A 224 -22.78 10.26 10.92
C ASN A 224 -21.94 11.55 11.03
N GLN A 225 -22.61 12.68 11.19
CA GLN A 225 -21.99 14.00 11.18
C GLN A 225 -21.40 14.37 12.54
N VAL A 226 -20.36 15.21 12.51
CA VAL A 226 -19.88 15.91 13.70
C VAL A 226 -20.97 16.90 14.15
N PRO A 227 -21.51 16.79 15.38
CA PRO A 227 -22.62 17.63 15.83
C PRO A 227 -22.18 19.10 15.94
N LYS A 228 -23.05 20.02 15.48
CA LYS A 228 -22.80 21.47 15.56
C LYS A 228 -22.66 21.97 17.00
N GLU A 229 -23.27 21.25 17.94
CA GLU A 229 -23.25 21.51 19.38
C GLU A 229 -21.84 21.46 19.98
N ILE A 230 -20.86 20.82 19.30
CA ILE A 230 -19.43 20.92 19.68
C ILE A 230 -18.96 22.38 19.73
N GLY A 231 -19.53 23.26 18.90
CA GLY A 231 -19.24 24.69 18.92
C GLY A 231 -19.61 25.41 20.23
N MET A 232 -20.33 24.75 21.14
CA MET A 232 -20.68 25.28 22.46
C MET A 232 -19.62 24.94 23.53
N LEU A 233 -18.67 24.04 23.23
CA LEU A 233 -17.60 23.62 24.14
C LEU A 233 -16.47 24.67 24.15
N SER A 234 -16.72 25.80 24.81
CA SER A 234 -15.81 26.95 24.81
C SER A 234 -14.42 26.69 25.40
N ASN A 235 -14.28 25.67 26.28
CA ASN A 235 -13.01 25.27 26.89
C ASN A 235 -12.21 24.25 26.06
N LEU A 236 -12.76 23.75 24.96
CA LEU A 236 -12.14 22.69 24.17
C LEU A 236 -10.80 23.13 23.58
N ARG A 237 -9.75 22.36 23.84
CA ARG A 237 -8.37 22.56 23.37
C ARG A 237 -7.96 21.54 22.33
N GLU A 238 -8.39 20.30 22.49
CA GLU A 238 -8.03 19.21 21.60
C GLU A 238 -9.29 18.45 21.16
N MET A 239 -9.48 18.38 19.84
CA MET A 239 -10.52 17.57 19.21
C MET A 239 -9.85 16.54 18.30
N ILE A 240 -9.80 15.28 18.74
CA ILE A 240 -9.05 14.20 18.10
C ILE A 240 -10.04 13.10 17.68
N LEU A 241 -10.46 13.11 16.41
CA LEU A 241 -11.52 12.26 15.86
C LEU A 241 -11.09 11.45 14.63
N TRP A 242 -9.79 11.41 14.33
CA TRP A 242 -9.24 10.77 13.13
C TRP A 242 -9.47 9.25 13.08
N SER A 243 -9.38 8.65 11.88
CA SER A 243 -9.62 7.21 11.65
C SER A 243 -10.97 6.74 12.19
N ASN A 244 -12.05 7.34 11.70
CA ASN A 244 -13.43 6.95 11.99
C ASN A 244 -14.22 6.78 10.67
N GLN A 245 -15.55 6.83 10.72
CA GLN A 245 -16.45 6.81 9.58
C GLN A 245 -17.33 8.07 9.53
N LEU A 246 -16.87 9.16 10.16
CA LEU A 246 -17.63 10.42 10.22
C LEU A 246 -17.89 10.93 8.81
N ALA A 247 -19.10 11.39 8.56
CA ALA A 247 -19.58 11.81 7.24
C ALA A 247 -20.21 13.21 7.30
N GLY A 248 -20.65 13.74 6.16
CA GLY A 248 -21.20 15.10 6.07
C GLY A 248 -20.13 16.18 6.20
N THR A 249 -20.55 17.41 6.49
CA THR A 249 -19.67 18.58 6.49
C THR A 249 -19.03 18.84 7.84
N ILE A 250 -17.85 19.47 7.84
CA ILE A 250 -17.29 20.06 9.07
C ILE A 250 -18.20 21.21 9.53
N PRO A 251 -18.78 21.17 10.74
CA PRO A 251 -19.70 22.22 11.18
C PRO A 251 -18.97 23.55 11.38
N PRO A 252 -19.48 24.67 10.82
CA PRO A 252 -18.85 25.99 10.96
C PRO A 252 -18.79 26.47 12.42
N GLU A 253 -19.66 25.96 13.29
CA GLU A 253 -19.72 26.25 14.72
C GLU A 253 -18.43 25.85 15.47
N ILE A 254 -17.60 24.95 14.93
CA ILE A 254 -16.25 24.68 15.48
C ILE A 254 -15.42 25.96 15.60
N GLY A 255 -15.66 26.95 14.72
CA GLY A 255 -15.02 28.26 14.78
C GLY A 255 -15.33 29.08 16.04
N ASN A 256 -16.30 28.67 16.87
CA ASN A 256 -16.62 29.30 18.16
C ASN A 256 -15.73 28.80 19.31
N CYS A 257 -15.07 27.65 19.18
CA CYS A 257 -14.22 27.06 20.21
C CYS A 257 -12.82 27.69 20.21
N THR A 258 -12.74 28.98 20.56
CA THR A 258 -11.51 29.80 20.42
C THR A 258 -10.29 29.34 21.21
N ASN A 259 -10.45 28.40 22.15
CA ASN A 259 -9.37 27.76 22.90
C ASN A 259 -8.73 26.55 22.19
N LEU A 260 -9.29 26.12 21.05
CA LEU A 260 -8.77 24.99 20.28
C LEU A 260 -7.32 25.23 19.84
N ARG A 261 -6.49 24.22 20.10
CA ARG A 261 -5.08 24.11 19.71
C ARG A 261 -4.88 23.01 18.67
N THR A 262 -5.63 21.93 18.76
CA THR A 262 -5.52 20.80 17.83
C THR A 262 -6.88 20.38 17.31
N ILE A 263 -7.02 20.34 15.99
CA ILE A 263 -8.14 19.71 15.29
C ILE A 263 -7.56 18.58 14.43
N ALA A 264 -7.91 17.33 14.74
CA ALA A 264 -7.51 16.16 13.97
C ALA A 264 -8.75 15.38 13.50
N LEU A 265 -9.10 15.54 12.22
CA LEU A 265 -10.27 14.94 11.57
C LEU A 265 -9.90 14.01 10.40
N TYR A 266 -8.61 13.74 10.20
CA TYR A 266 -8.13 12.98 9.05
C TYR A 266 -8.63 11.53 9.02
N GLU A 267 -8.60 10.90 7.85
CA GLU A 267 -9.03 9.51 7.65
C GLU A 267 -10.49 9.29 8.10
N ASN A 268 -11.39 10.06 7.50
CA ASN A 268 -12.85 9.98 7.69
C ASN A 268 -13.55 10.07 6.31
N ASN A 269 -14.88 10.16 6.30
CA ASN A 269 -15.70 10.32 5.10
C ASN A 269 -16.29 11.76 5.02
N LEU A 270 -15.59 12.76 5.56
CA LEU A 270 -16.09 14.15 5.58
C LEU A 270 -16.09 14.75 4.17
N ILE A 271 -17.12 15.52 3.85
CA ILE A 271 -17.34 16.15 2.54
C ILE A 271 -17.59 17.65 2.66
N GLY A 272 -17.69 18.34 1.52
CA GLY A 272 -18.00 19.77 1.47
C GLY A 272 -16.78 20.65 1.77
N THR A 273 -17.02 21.95 1.96
CA THR A 273 -15.94 22.94 2.07
C THR A 273 -15.35 23.02 3.47
N ILE A 274 -14.06 23.37 3.56
CA ILE A 274 -13.44 23.79 4.83
C ILE A 274 -14.13 25.08 5.33
N PRO A 275 -14.71 25.12 6.53
CA PRO A 275 -15.39 26.31 7.03
C PRO A 275 -14.44 27.50 7.23
N ALA A 276 -14.78 28.65 6.66
CA ALA A 276 -14.01 29.88 6.83
C ALA A 276 -13.92 30.36 8.29
N THR A 277 -14.89 29.95 9.13
CA THR A 277 -14.94 30.24 10.57
C THR A 277 -13.80 29.62 11.36
N ILE A 278 -13.13 28.57 10.85
CA ILE A 278 -11.90 28.02 11.45
C ILE A 278 -10.82 29.10 11.55
N GLY A 279 -10.80 30.08 10.64
CA GLY A 279 -9.89 31.23 10.70
C GLY A 279 -10.06 32.12 11.95
N ASN A 280 -11.09 31.93 12.77
CA ASN A 280 -11.26 32.62 14.05
C ASN A 280 -10.43 32.00 15.19
N LEU A 281 -9.94 30.77 15.01
CA LEU A 281 -9.25 29.98 16.04
C LEU A 281 -7.77 30.38 16.16
N LYS A 282 -7.51 31.56 16.72
CA LYS A 282 -6.15 32.15 16.78
C LYS A 282 -5.14 31.32 17.58
N ASN A 283 -5.61 30.46 18.49
CA ASN A 283 -4.79 29.57 19.31
C ASN A 283 -4.50 28.22 18.64
N LEU A 284 -5.04 27.98 17.44
CA LEU A 284 -4.88 26.71 16.74
C LEU A 284 -3.42 26.53 16.31
N GLU A 285 -2.80 25.44 16.77
CA GLU A 285 -1.43 25.05 16.45
C GLU A 285 -1.40 24.00 15.35
N ASN A 286 -2.29 23.00 15.41
CA ASN A 286 -2.30 21.85 14.53
C ASN A 286 -3.68 21.66 13.88
N LEU A 287 -3.72 21.60 12.56
CA LEU A 287 -4.94 21.41 11.79
C LEU A 287 -4.74 20.30 10.75
N TYR A 288 -5.30 19.12 11.04
CA TYR A 288 -5.17 17.92 10.20
C TYR A 288 -6.52 17.48 9.67
N LEU A 289 -6.74 17.65 8.37
CA LEU A 289 -7.98 17.30 7.66
C LEU A 289 -7.77 16.30 6.50
N TYR A 290 -6.56 15.76 6.37
CA TYR A 290 -6.18 14.91 5.23
C TYR A 290 -6.98 13.60 5.13
N ARG A 291 -6.98 12.94 3.97
CA ARG A 291 -7.72 11.68 3.74
C ARG A 291 -9.22 11.81 4.05
N ASN A 292 -9.88 12.71 3.35
CA ASN A 292 -11.33 12.92 3.38
C ASN A 292 -11.82 13.22 1.95
N GLY A 293 -13.10 13.57 1.79
CA GLY A 293 -13.70 14.06 0.54
C GLY A 293 -13.98 15.56 0.56
N LEU A 294 -13.15 16.35 1.25
CA LEU A 294 -13.34 17.81 1.34
C LEU A 294 -13.08 18.46 -0.02
N ASN A 295 -13.93 19.41 -0.40
CA ASN A 295 -13.92 20.04 -1.71
C ASN A 295 -14.00 21.58 -1.63
N GLY A 296 -14.12 22.24 -2.77
CA GLY A 296 -14.12 23.69 -2.88
C GLY A 296 -12.76 24.31 -2.57
N SER A 297 -12.70 25.64 -2.42
CA SER A 297 -11.44 26.38 -2.23
C SER A 297 -10.99 26.44 -0.78
N ILE A 298 -9.67 26.42 -0.55
CA ILE A 298 -9.07 26.72 0.76
C ILE A 298 -9.43 28.16 1.17
N PRO A 299 -10.09 28.39 2.33
CA PRO A 299 -10.51 29.73 2.73
C PRO A 299 -9.32 30.66 3.06
N VAL A 300 -9.34 31.87 2.51
CA VAL A 300 -8.33 32.92 2.81
C VAL A 300 -8.28 33.31 4.28
N SER A 301 -9.38 33.12 5.03
CA SER A 301 -9.45 33.41 6.46
C SER A 301 -8.49 32.55 7.29
N LEU A 302 -8.07 31.39 6.79
CA LEU A 302 -7.09 30.53 7.46
C LEU A 302 -5.71 31.20 7.60
N GLY A 303 -5.39 32.22 6.80
CA GLY A 303 -4.19 33.03 7.02
C GLY A 303 -4.16 33.82 8.33
N LYS A 304 -5.30 33.89 9.06
CA LYS A 304 -5.41 34.51 10.39
C LYS A 304 -4.96 33.60 11.55
N LEU A 305 -4.65 32.33 11.28
CA LEU A 305 -4.21 31.35 12.28
C LEU A 305 -2.78 31.62 12.76
N SER A 306 -2.58 32.70 13.52
CA SER A 306 -1.24 33.21 13.88
C SER A 306 -0.37 32.23 14.69
N MET A 307 -0.97 31.26 15.38
CA MET A 307 -0.26 30.26 16.18
C MET A 307 -0.06 28.92 15.45
N ALA A 308 -0.56 28.78 14.22
CA ALA A 308 -0.48 27.52 13.50
C ALA A 308 0.98 27.15 13.17
N LYS A 309 1.30 25.89 13.45
CA LYS A 309 2.59 25.24 13.19
C LYS A 309 2.44 24.24 12.06
N GLU A 310 1.39 23.42 12.09
CA GLU A 310 1.20 22.33 11.14
C GLU A 310 -0.20 22.39 10.52
N ILE A 311 -0.23 22.42 9.19
CA ILE A 311 -1.46 22.35 8.39
C ILE A 311 -1.31 21.23 7.37
N ASP A 312 -2.21 20.26 7.43
CA ASP A 312 -2.27 19.15 6.47
C ASP A 312 -3.69 18.95 5.94
N PHE A 313 -3.85 19.24 4.66
CA PHE A 313 -5.09 19.07 3.88
C PHE A 313 -4.91 18.08 2.73
N SER A 314 -3.87 17.26 2.76
CA SER A 314 -3.56 16.33 1.68
C SER A 314 -4.65 15.27 1.45
N GLU A 315 -4.62 14.58 0.30
CA GLU A 315 -5.53 13.47 -0.01
C GLU A 315 -7.03 13.87 0.17
N ASN A 316 -7.44 14.91 -0.55
CA ASN A 316 -8.81 15.45 -0.57
C ASN A 316 -9.20 15.88 -2.01
N GLU A 317 -10.35 16.52 -2.18
CA GLU A 317 -10.86 17.05 -3.47
C GLU A 317 -10.79 18.59 -3.52
N LEU A 318 -9.87 19.23 -2.79
CA LEU A 318 -9.78 20.69 -2.70
C LEU A 318 -9.38 21.29 -4.06
N SER A 319 -10.00 22.40 -4.40
CA SER A 319 -9.82 23.11 -5.68
C SER A 319 -9.49 24.58 -5.46
N GLY A 320 -9.48 25.39 -6.52
CA GLY A 320 -9.09 26.80 -6.45
C GLY A 320 -7.58 26.97 -6.29
N THR A 321 -7.14 28.08 -5.70
CA THR A 321 -5.71 28.43 -5.55
C THR A 321 -5.23 28.28 -4.11
N ILE A 322 -3.93 28.06 -3.91
CA ILE A 322 -3.31 28.18 -2.58
C ILE A 322 -3.44 29.64 -2.11
N PRO A 323 -4.01 29.94 -0.93
CA PRO A 323 -4.15 31.31 -0.43
C PRO A 323 -2.78 31.92 -0.14
N ARG A 324 -2.52 33.12 -0.67
CA ARG A 324 -1.31 33.90 -0.35
C ARG A 324 -1.24 34.27 1.13
N GLU A 325 -2.39 34.35 1.78
CA GLU A 325 -2.53 34.71 3.19
C GLU A 325 -1.83 33.69 4.11
N PHE A 326 -1.57 32.46 3.66
CA PHE A 326 -0.71 31.50 4.37
C PHE A 326 0.69 32.04 4.66
N GLY A 327 1.23 32.95 3.82
CA GLY A 327 2.50 33.64 4.11
C GLY A 327 2.48 34.51 5.38
N SER A 328 1.30 34.77 5.96
CA SER A 328 1.14 35.51 7.23
C SER A 328 1.35 34.62 8.46
N ILE A 329 1.32 33.30 8.32
CA ILE A 329 1.46 32.33 9.43
C ILE A 329 2.94 32.10 9.73
N LYS A 330 3.61 33.09 10.34
CA LYS A 330 5.08 33.06 10.50
C LYS A 330 5.63 31.87 11.30
N GLY A 331 4.78 31.24 12.12
CA GLY A 331 5.13 30.05 12.90
C GLY A 331 5.08 28.72 12.14
N LEU A 332 4.60 28.70 10.90
CA LEU A 332 4.31 27.47 10.16
C LEU A 332 5.59 26.67 9.85
N THR A 333 5.62 25.41 10.27
CA THR A 333 6.72 24.46 10.07
C THR A 333 6.38 23.40 9.03
N LEU A 334 5.11 23.05 8.88
CA LEU A 334 4.61 22.05 7.94
C LEU A 334 3.39 22.59 7.19
N LEU A 335 3.46 22.51 5.86
CA LEU A 335 2.32 22.75 4.97
C LEU A 335 2.22 21.63 3.93
N TYR A 336 1.22 20.76 4.09
CA TYR A 336 0.93 19.67 3.16
C TYR A 336 -0.43 19.87 2.51
N LEU A 337 -0.40 19.91 1.18
CA LEU A 337 -1.58 20.09 0.32
C LEU A 337 -1.60 19.08 -0.85
N PHE A 338 -0.77 18.03 -0.77
CA PHE A 338 -0.60 17.08 -1.88
C PHE A 338 -1.87 16.27 -2.16
N GLN A 339 -1.99 15.74 -3.38
CA GLN A 339 -3.13 14.91 -3.80
C GLN A 339 -4.48 15.64 -3.60
N ASN A 340 -4.64 16.72 -4.37
CA ASN A 340 -5.84 17.56 -4.45
C ASN A 340 -6.03 18.05 -5.91
N HIS A 341 -6.98 18.95 -6.14
CA HIS A 341 -7.24 19.61 -7.42
C HIS A 341 -6.84 21.09 -7.43
N LEU A 342 -5.82 21.48 -6.65
CA LEU A 342 -5.38 22.88 -6.54
C LEU A 342 -4.76 23.36 -7.86
N THR A 343 -5.05 24.61 -8.20
CA THR A 343 -4.68 25.29 -9.45
C THR A 343 -3.96 26.60 -9.17
N GLY A 344 -3.57 27.32 -10.22
CA GLY A 344 -2.87 28.61 -10.11
C GLY A 344 -1.39 28.45 -9.76
N ALA A 345 -0.71 29.56 -9.50
CA ALA A 345 0.71 29.56 -9.15
C ALA A 345 0.94 29.34 -7.65
N ILE A 346 2.10 28.78 -7.30
CA ILE A 346 2.56 28.76 -5.90
C ILE A 346 2.75 30.21 -5.44
N PRO A 347 2.07 30.69 -4.38
CA PRO A 347 2.16 32.07 -3.93
C PRO A 347 3.59 32.42 -3.49
N VAL A 348 4.07 33.61 -3.89
CA VAL A 348 5.41 34.08 -3.54
C VAL A 348 5.52 34.39 -2.05
N GLU A 349 4.40 34.69 -1.39
CA GLU A 349 4.27 34.97 0.03
C GLU A 349 4.65 33.75 0.90
N LEU A 350 4.59 32.52 0.37
CA LEU A 350 5.11 31.33 1.08
C LEU A 350 6.62 31.42 1.33
N CYS A 351 7.36 32.25 0.58
CA CYS A 351 8.78 32.50 0.80
C CYS A 351 9.05 33.27 2.11
N ASP A 352 8.05 33.85 2.73
CA ASP A 352 8.21 34.58 4.00
C ASP A 352 8.18 33.66 5.22
N LEU A 353 7.87 32.37 5.04
CA LEU A 353 7.73 31.38 6.10
C LEU A 353 9.11 30.83 6.54
N GLN A 354 9.87 31.63 7.30
CA GLN A 354 11.25 31.30 7.68
C GLN A 354 11.40 30.02 8.52
N ASN A 355 10.33 29.60 9.21
CA ASN A 355 10.29 28.37 10.01
C ASN A 355 9.86 27.14 9.22
N LEU A 356 9.52 27.28 7.93
CA LEU A 356 8.99 26.18 7.13
C LEU A 356 10.06 25.11 6.92
N THR A 357 9.77 23.90 7.40
CA THR A 357 10.65 22.73 7.31
C THR A 357 10.22 21.77 6.21
N LYS A 358 8.91 21.60 6.04
CA LYS A 358 8.31 20.62 5.13
C LYS A 358 7.22 21.29 4.29
N LEU A 359 7.36 21.18 2.98
CA LEU A 359 6.38 21.67 2.01
C LEU A 359 6.13 20.58 0.96
N ASP A 360 4.90 20.10 0.90
CA ASP A 360 4.47 19.13 -0.11
C ASP A 360 3.21 19.64 -0.81
N LEU A 361 3.37 19.93 -2.10
CA LEU A 361 2.33 20.43 -3.00
C LEU A 361 2.14 19.48 -4.20
N SER A 362 2.65 18.25 -4.11
CA SER A 362 2.62 17.28 -5.20
C SER A 362 1.21 16.82 -5.59
N ILE A 363 1.05 16.21 -6.76
CA ILE A 363 -0.22 15.63 -7.25
C ILE A 363 -1.35 16.67 -7.18
N ASN A 364 -1.19 17.74 -7.95
CA ASN A 364 -2.16 18.83 -8.08
C ASN A 364 -2.13 19.37 -9.53
N ASN A 365 -2.90 20.41 -9.80
CA ASN A 365 -2.92 21.13 -11.09
C ASN A 365 -2.19 22.50 -10.99
N LEU A 366 -1.15 22.61 -10.17
CA LEU A 366 -0.43 23.88 -9.99
C LEU A 366 0.36 24.26 -11.25
N THR A 367 0.41 25.54 -11.54
CA THR A 367 1.01 26.14 -12.74
C THR A 367 2.03 27.21 -12.35
N GLY A 368 2.62 27.89 -13.33
CA GLY A 368 3.56 29.00 -13.07
C GLY A 368 4.93 28.52 -12.57
N PRO A 369 5.85 29.44 -12.25
CA PRO A 369 7.20 29.10 -11.82
C PRO A 369 7.27 28.73 -10.33
N ILE A 370 8.28 27.94 -9.96
CA ILE A 370 8.67 27.76 -8.55
C ILE A 370 9.18 29.12 -8.02
N PRO A 371 8.59 29.68 -6.94
CA PRO A 371 9.02 30.97 -6.41
C PRO A 371 10.49 30.96 -6.02
N VAL A 372 11.26 31.93 -6.55
CA VAL A 372 12.71 32.02 -6.31
C VAL A 372 13.05 32.22 -4.83
N GLY A 373 12.14 32.81 -4.05
CA GLY A 373 12.33 33.05 -2.62
C GLY A 373 12.46 31.77 -1.78
N LEU A 374 11.90 30.64 -2.23
CA LEU A 374 12.02 29.34 -1.55
C LEU A 374 13.48 28.90 -1.35
N GLN A 375 14.40 29.37 -2.20
CA GLN A 375 15.82 29.05 -2.07
C GLN A 375 16.47 29.66 -0.81
N TYR A 376 15.85 30.65 -0.18
CA TYR A 376 16.36 31.33 1.02
C TYR A 376 15.80 30.77 2.33
N LEU A 377 14.88 29.80 2.27
CA LEU A 377 14.31 29.17 3.47
C LEU A 377 15.34 28.24 4.13
N THR A 378 15.92 28.68 5.25
CA THR A 378 17.04 27.98 5.89
C THR A 378 16.65 26.68 6.58
N GLN A 379 15.40 26.57 7.05
CA GLN A 379 14.90 25.40 7.77
C GLN A 379 14.33 24.31 6.85
N LEU A 380 14.16 24.61 5.57
CA LEU A 380 13.53 23.71 4.61
C LEU A 380 14.40 22.46 4.42
N ASN A 381 13.83 21.29 4.68
CA ASN A 381 14.51 19.99 4.49
C ASN A 381 13.74 19.07 3.54
N GLN A 382 12.43 19.28 3.37
CA GLN A 382 11.60 18.52 2.45
C GLN A 382 10.83 19.49 1.55
N LEU A 383 11.02 19.35 0.24
CA LEU A 383 10.31 20.10 -0.78
C LEU A 383 9.86 19.15 -1.89
N GLN A 384 8.56 18.94 -2.02
CA GLN A 384 7.97 18.02 -2.99
C GLN A 384 6.93 18.74 -3.84
N LEU A 385 7.08 18.63 -5.16
CA LEU A 385 6.30 19.37 -6.16
C LEU A 385 5.91 18.50 -7.36
N PHE A 386 6.12 17.18 -7.30
CA PHE A 386 5.91 16.28 -8.42
C PHE A 386 4.44 16.20 -8.87
N ASN A 387 4.21 15.73 -10.10
CA ASN A 387 2.87 15.61 -10.70
C ASN A 387 2.08 16.92 -10.63
N ASN A 388 2.57 17.94 -11.33
CA ASN A 388 1.93 19.25 -11.49
C ASN A 388 2.20 19.80 -12.92
N PHE A 389 1.79 21.03 -13.18
CA PHE A 389 2.06 21.75 -14.44
C PHE A 389 3.05 22.92 -14.24
N LEU A 390 3.96 22.81 -13.27
CA LEU A 390 4.92 23.88 -12.96
C LEU A 390 5.87 24.12 -14.13
N THR A 391 6.23 25.39 -14.34
CA THR A 391 7.04 25.87 -15.46
C THR A 391 8.26 26.64 -14.98
N GLY A 392 9.04 27.24 -15.90
CA GLY A 392 10.18 28.07 -15.53
C GLY A 392 11.39 27.26 -15.08
N LYS A 393 12.32 27.90 -14.36
CA LYS A 393 13.57 27.28 -13.91
C LYS A 393 13.48 26.85 -12.45
N ILE A 394 14.18 25.78 -12.09
CA ILE A 394 14.44 25.46 -10.69
C ILE A 394 15.29 26.61 -10.09
N PRO A 395 14.94 27.16 -8.91
CA PRO A 395 15.71 28.25 -8.29
C PRO A 395 17.20 27.89 -8.16
N PRO A 396 18.11 28.69 -8.73
CA PRO A 396 19.50 28.28 -8.93
C PRO A 396 20.33 28.19 -7.64
N LYS A 397 19.87 28.81 -6.54
CA LYS A 397 20.52 28.71 -5.22
C LYS A 397 19.80 27.73 -4.29
N LEU A 398 18.86 26.93 -4.79
CA LEU A 398 18.21 25.90 -3.97
C LEU A 398 19.27 24.92 -3.43
N GLY A 399 19.18 24.57 -2.15
CA GLY A 399 20.20 23.77 -1.44
C GLY A 399 21.40 24.56 -0.89
N VAL A 400 21.53 25.86 -1.18
CA VAL A 400 22.61 26.68 -0.59
C VAL A 400 22.41 26.88 0.90
N PHE A 401 21.20 27.27 1.31
CA PHE A 401 20.87 27.65 2.68
C PHE A 401 20.10 26.55 3.44
N SER A 402 19.51 25.62 2.70
CA SER A 402 18.58 24.60 3.17
C SER A 402 19.23 23.21 3.18
N ARG A 403 18.98 22.41 4.22
CA ARG A 403 19.50 21.03 4.35
C ARG A 403 18.54 20.02 3.70
N LEU A 404 18.35 20.15 2.39
CA LEU A 404 17.41 19.30 1.64
C LEU A 404 17.80 17.82 1.77
N TRP A 405 16.82 17.02 2.17
CA TRP A 405 16.93 15.57 2.29
C TRP A 405 16.23 14.86 1.13
N VAL A 406 15.03 15.32 0.77
CA VAL A 406 14.24 14.77 -0.33
C VAL A 406 13.79 15.90 -1.25
N MET A 407 14.03 15.71 -2.55
CA MET A 407 13.59 16.62 -3.60
C MET A 407 13.02 15.81 -4.77
N ASP A 408 11.70 15.89 -4.92
CA ASP A 408 10.98 15.26 -6.03
C ASP A 408 10.11 16.28 -6.76
N PHE A 409 10.57 16.69 -7.95
CA PHE A 409 9.89 17.61 -8.86
C PHE A 409 9.52 16.92 -10.19
N SER A 410 9.41 15.59 -10.18
CA SER A 410 9.10 14.83 -11.39
C SER A 410 7.73 15.18 -11.99
N ASN A 411 7.53 14.86 -13.27
CA ASN A 411 6.27 15.06 -14.00
C ASN A 411 5.77 16.50 -13.90
N ASN A 412 6.57 17.41 -14.45
CA ASN A 412 6.24 18.83 -14.54
C ASN A 412 6.75 19.38 -15.89
N ASN A 413 6.66 20.69 -16.08
CA ASN A 413 7.12 21.39 -17.27
C ASN A 413 8.33 22.31 -16.96
N LEU A 414 9.16 21.93 -15.99
CA LEU A 414 10.33 22.70 -15.54
C LEU A 414 11.43 22.67 -16.59
N SER A 415 12.18 23.75 -16.69
CA SER A 415 13.20 23.99 -17.72
C SER A 415 14.49 24.55 -17.12
N GLY A 416 15.51 24.79 -17.97
CA GLY A 416 16.81 25.27 -17.53
C GLY A 416 17.72 24.15 -17.04
N GLN A 417 18.69 24.48 -16.20
CA GLN A 417 19.72 23.54 -15.73
C GLN A 417 19.42 23.04 -14.32
N ILE A 418 19.95 21.87 -13.98
CA ILE A 418 19.94 21.34 -12.62
C ILE A 418 20.80 22.28 -11.73
N PRO A 419 20.30 22.78 -10.59
CA PRO A 419 21.08 23.65 -9.71
C PRO A 419 22.32 22.92 -9.14
N ARG A 420 23.50 23.55 -9.24
CA ARG A 420 24.76 22.97 -8.74
C ARG A 420 24.88 22.88 -7.22
N TYR A 421 24.07 23.63 -6.47
CA TYR A 421 24.22 23.72 -5.01
C TYR A 421 23.30 22.80 -4.21
N LEU A 422 22.51 21.94 -4.88
CA LEU A 422 21.59 21.00 -4.22
C LEU A 422 22.30 20.15 -3.15
N CYS A 423 23.57 19.82 -3.40
CA CYS A 423 24.36 18.93 -2.57
C CYS A 423 25.31 19.61 -1.58
N ARG A 424 25.17 20.92 -1.36
CA ARG A 424 26.10 21.69 -0.51
C ARG A 424 26.17 21.19 0.95
N HIS A 425 25.07 20.69 1.49
CA HIS A 425 24.98 20.19 2.88
C HIS A 425 25.09 18.66 3.00
N SER A 426 25.35 17.94 1.89
CA SER A 426 25.53 16.48 1.88
C SER A 426 24.41 15.66 2.55
N ASN A 427 23.16 16.14 2.50
CA ASN A 427 22.00 15.53 3.18
C ASN A 427 20.99 14.88 2.22
N LEU A 428 21.08 15.16 0.91
CA LEU A 428 20.10 14.70 -0.07
C LEU A 428 20.21 13.17 -0.27
N ILE A 429 19.10 12.45 -0.10
CA ILE A 429 19.00 11.00 -0.32
C ILE A 429 18.37 10.68 -1.67
N LEU A 430 17.35 11.46 -2.07
CA LEU A 430 16.64 11.30 -3.32
C LEU A 430 16.65 12.62 -4.10
N LEU A 431 17.16 12.55 -5.34
CA LEU A 431 16.97 13.58 -6.35
C LEU A 431 16.17 13.01 -7.52
N ASN A 432 14.89 13.40 -7.61
CA ASN A 432 14.00 13.00 -8.71
C ASN A 432 13.52 14.22 -9.49
N LEU A 433 13.96 14.32 -10.75
CA LEU A 433 13.60 15.36 -11.71
C LEU A 433 13.03 14.77 -13.00
N TRP A 434 12.58 13.52 -12.96
CA TRP A 434 12.07 12.77 -14.11
C TRP A 434 10.94 13.52 -14.84
N SER A 435 10.82 13.36 -16.16
CA SER A 435 9.72 13.91 -16.97
C SER A 435 9.56 15.43 -16.81
N ASN A 436 10.52 16.16 -17.36
CA ASN A 436 10.58 17.62 -17.39
C ASN A 436 11.24 18.10 -18.70
N LYS A 437 11.53 19.40 -18.82
CA LYS A 437 12.24 20.03 -19.95
C LYS A 437 13.63 20.54 -19.56
N LEU A 438 14.31 19.85 -18.64
CA LEU A 438 15.64 20.25 -18.19
C LEU A 438 16.69 20.05 -19.29
N THR A 439 17.74 20.87 -19.26
CA THR A 439 18.79 20.98 -20.28
C THR A 439 20.15 21.13 -19.60
N GLY A 440 21.23 21.06 -20.38
CA GLY A 440 22.60 21.13 -19.87
C GLY A 440 23.11 19.78 -19.39
N ASN A 441 24.20 19.78 -18.61
CA ASN A 441 24.83 18.58 -18.08
C ASN A 441 24.47 18.38 -16.60
N ILE A 442 24.67 17.16 -16.09
CA ILE A 442 24.61 16.83 -14.66
C ILE A 442 25.77 17.56 -13.96
N PRO A 443 25.51 18.47 -13.00
CA PRO A 443 26.57 19.18 -12.28
C PRO A 443 27.46 18.22 -11.48
N SER A 444 28.78 18.38 -11.58
CA SER A 444 29.76 17.57 -10.83
C SER A 444 29.57 17.67 -9.31
N GLU A 445 29.04 18.80 -8.83
CA GLU A 445 28.78 19.06 -7.42
C GLU A 445 27.71 18.14 -6.81
N ILE A 446 26.93 17.41 -7.62
CA ILE A 446 26.02 16.36 -7.11
C ILE A 446 26.78 15.29 -6.32
N THR A 447 28.04 15.05 -6.66
CA THR A 447 28.93 14.11 -5.97
C THR A 447 29.26 14.51 -4.53
N PHE A 448 28.92 15.74 -4.12
CA PHE A 448 29.07 16.17 -2.73
C PHE A 448 28.00 15.55 -1.81
N CYS A 449 26.89 15.02 -2.36
CA CYS A 449 25.89 14.28 -1.61
C CYS A 449 26.31 12.83 -1.35
N LYS A 450 27.18 12.60 -0.36
CA LYS A 450 27.52 11.24 0.08
C LYS A 450 26.31 10.42 0.57
N SER A 451 25.25 11.10 0.98
CA SER A 451 23.96 10.54 1.37
C SER A 451 23.11 10.03 0.20
N LEU A 452 23.43 10.39 -1.06
CA LEU A 452 22.55 10.14 -2.20
C LEU A 452 22.41 8.63 -2.44
N VAL A 453 21.16 8.16 -2.48
CA VAL A 453 20.82 6.76 -2.75
C VAL A 453 20.23 6.60 -4.15
N GLN A 454 19.45 7.59 -4.60
CA GLN A 454 18.77 7.52 -5.90
C GLN A 454 18.89 8.84 -6.66
N LEU A 455 19.32 8.71 -7.93
CA LEU A 455 19.35 9.78 -8.91
C LEU A 455 18.47 9.42 -10.09
N ARG A 456 17.37 10.17 -10.27
CA ARG A 456 16.40 9.94 -11.35
C ARG A 456 16.21 11.21 -12.16
N LEU A 457 16.70 11.20 -13.40
CA LEU A 457 16.76 12.35 -14.29
C LEU A 457 16.20 12.04 -15.69
N GLY A 458 15.52 10.91 -15.86
CA GLY A 458 15.03 10.51 -17.18
C GLY A 458 13.93 11.40 -17.75
N SER A 459 13.60 11.19 -19.01
CA SER A 459 12.58 11.95 -19.76
C SER A 459 12.81 13.47 -19.70
N ASN A 460 14.00 13.90 -20.12
CA ASN A 460 14.41 15.30 -20.14
C ASN A 460 15.19 15.62 -21.44
N SER A 461 15.82 16.78 -21.53
CA SER A 461 16.74 17.17 -22.62
C SER A 461 18.17 17.38 -22.13
N LEU A 462 18.60 16.59 -21.14
CA LEU A 462 19.95 16.64 -20.59
C LEU A 462 20.97 16.09 -21.60
N THR A 463 22.19 16.61 -21.53
CA THR A 463 23.29 16.37 -22.47
C THR A 463 24.57 16.06 -21.69
N GLY A 464 25.65 15.71 -22.39
CA GLY A 464 26.94 15.36 -21.79
C GLY A 464 27.23 13.87 -21.86
N SER A 465 28.27 13.44 -21.17
CA SER A 465 28.67 12.04 -21.04
C SER A 465 28.16 11.43 -19.74
N PHE A 466 28.31 10.11 -19.58
CA PHE A 466 28.00 9.44 -18.33
C PHE A 466 28.89 9.99 -17.19
N PRO A 467 28.32 10.47 -16.07
CA PRO A 467 29.07 11.14 -15.00
C PRO A 467 29.72 10.11 -14.04
N LEU A 468 30.91 9.62 -14.40
CA LEU A 468 31.62 8.58 -13.64
C LEU A 468 31.94 8.97 -12.20
N ASP A 469 32.06 10.27 -11.90
CA ASP A 469 32.28 10.74 -10.52
C ASP A 469 31.13 10.37 -9.58
N LEU A 470 29.93 10.06 -10.10
CA LEU A 470 28.82 9.50 -9.31
C LEU A 470 29.17 8.14 -8.72
N CYS A 471 30.07 7.38 -9.34
CA CYS A 471 30.52 6.09 -8.79
C CYS A 471 31.30 6.23 -7.48
N ASN A 472 31.76 7.44 -7.13
CA ASN A 472 32.37 7.70 -5.83
C ASN A 472 31.34 7.74 -4.68
N LEU A 473 30.04 7.78 -4.98
CA LEU A 473 28.96 7.78 -4.01
C LEU A 473 28.64 6.36 -3.57
N THR A 474 29.17 5.94 -2.43
CA THR A 474 29.05 4.55 -1.93
C THR A 474 27.62 4.11 -1.61
N ASN A 475 26.74 5.07 -1.30
CA ASN A 475 25.33 4.80 -0.97
C ASN A 475 24.42 4.79 -2.21
N LEU A 476 24.93 5.20 -3.39
CA LEU A 476 24.15 5.30 -4.60
C LEU A 476 23.84 3.91 -5.15
N THR A 477 22.55 3.56 -5.15
CA THR A 477 22.07 2.26 -5.65
C THR A 477 21.33 2.37 -6.97
N THR A 478 20.81 3.55 -7.31
CA THR A 478 19.97 3.76 -8.49
C THR A 478 20.43 4.98 -9.29
N ILE A 479 20.68 4.75 -10.58
CA ILE A 479 20.90 5.78 -11.59
C ILE A 479 19.94 5.54 -12.75
N GLU A 480 19.03 6.49 -12.99
CA GLU A 480 18.06 6.47 -14.09
C GLU A 480 18.19 7.76 -14.91
N LEU A 481 18.72 7.62 -16.13
CA LEU A 481 19.02 8.73 -17.07
C LEU A 481 18.31 8.55 -18.41
N ASP A 482 17.29 7.70 -18.46
CA ASP A 482 16.62 7.29 -19.69
C ASP A 482 15.99 8.47 -20.45
N GLN A 483 15.78 8.33 -21.76
CA GLN A 483 15.06 9.32 -22.58
C GLN A 483 15.65 10.73 -22.42
N ASN A 484 16.94 10.86 -22.73
CA ASN A 484 17.69 12.11 -22.70
C ASN A 484 18.54 12.25 -23.97
N ARG A 485 19.52 13.16 -23.95
CA ARG A 485 20.48 13.38 -25.04
C ARG A 485 21.92 13.15 -24.58
N PHE A 486 22.14 12.26 -23.62
CA PHE A 486 23.49 11.87 -23.20
C PHE A 486 24.19 11.11 -24.34
N SER A 487 25.50 11.27 -24.44
CA SER A 487 26.30 10.75 -25.56
C SER A 487 27.72 10.38 -25.13
N GLY A 488 28.49 9.81 -26.05
CA GLY A 488 29.85 9.36 -25.77
C GLY A 488 29.90 7.94 -25.19
N PRO A 489 31.10 7.45 -24.84
CA PRO A 489 31.30 6.09 -24.36
C PRO A 489 30.96 5.93 -22.87
N ILE A 490 30.62 4.70 -22.47
CA ILE A 490 30.77 4.23 -21.08
C ILE A 490 32.20 3.71 -20.94
N THR A 491 32.97 4.25 -20.01
CA THR A 491 34.39 3.91 -19.86
C THR A 491 34.62 2.86 -18.76
N PRO A 492 35.79 2.19 -18.73
CA PRO A 492 36.12 1.14 -17.74
C PRO A 492 36.02 1.55 -16.26
N GLU A 493 36.05 2.85 -15.95
CA GLU A 493 35.90 3.38 -14.60
C GLU A 493 34.52 3.08 -13.99
N ILE A 494 33.54 2.61 -14.77
CA ILE A 494 32.24 2.15 -14.29
C ILE A 494 32.36 1.08 -13.20
N LYS A 495 33.47 0.29 -13.16
CA LYS A 495 33.76 -0.66 -12.07
C LYS A 495 33.76 -0.05 -10.67
N ASN A 496 33.91 1.27 -10.57
CA ASN A 496 33.90 1.97 -9.29
C ASN A 496 32.49 2.05 -8.69
N CYS A 497 31.41 1.88 -9.48
CA CYS A 497 30.02 1.94 -9.06
C CYS A 497 29.56 0.68 -8.27
N LYS A 498 30.36 0.17 -7.33
CA LYS A 498 30.15 -1.13 -6.63
C LYS A 498 28.84 -1.24 -5.83
N GLY A 499 28.22 -0.11 -5.49
CA GLY A 499 26.95 -0.06 -4.77
C GLY A 499 25.72 -0.17 -5.67
N LEU A 500 25.88 -0.06 -6.99
CA LEU A 500 24.80 0.12 -7.93
C LEU A 500 23.98 -1.16 -8.11
N GLN A 501 22.65 -1.01 -8.00
CA GLN A 501 21.66 -2.08 -8.17
C GLN A 501 20.82 -1.86 -9.43
N ARG A 502 20.60 -0.60 -9.82
CA ARG A 502 19.85 -0.23 -11.00
C ARG A 502 20.61 0.79 -11.81
N LEU A 503 20.85 0.46 -13.08
CA LEU A 503 21.39 1.36 -14.07
C LEU A 503 20.49 1.34 -15.30
N SER A 504 19.85 2.49 -15.55
CA SER A 504 18.97 2.68 -16.69
C SER A 504 19.42 3.93 -17.45
N ILE A 505 19.85 3.74 -18.70
CA ILE A 505 20.35 4.80 -19.59
C ILE A 505 19.73 4.67 -20.99
N SER A 506 18.56 4.04 -21.07
CA SER A 506 17.91 3.74 -22.34
C SER A 506 17.51 5.00 -23.10
N ASN A 507 17.27 4.90 -24.41
CA ASN A 507 16.81 6.02 -25.24
C ASN A 507 17.72 7.25 -25.14
N ASN A 508 19.00 7.07 -25.44
CA ASN A 508 20.02 8.11 -25.45
C ASN A 508 20.90 7.98 -26.71
N TYR A 509 22.03 8.69 -26.74
CA TYR A 509 23.02 8.63 -27.83
C TYR A 509 24.36 8.06 -27.38
N PHE A 510 24.39 7.17 -26.38
CA PHE A 510 25.63 6.52 -25.96
C PHE A 510 26.21 5.67 -27.10
N THR A 511 27.53 5.70 -27.25
CA THR A 511 28.26 5.08 -28.36
C THR A 511 29.34 4.13 -27.87
N SER A 512 30.11 3.57 -28.82
CA SER A 512 31.28 2.72 -28.57
C SER A 512 30.92 1.35 -28.01
N GLN A 513 31.93 0.54 -27.70
CA GLN A 513 31.76 -0.78 -27.12
C GLN A 513 31.43 -0.67 -25.63
N LEU A 514 30.59 -1.57 -25.12
CA LEU A 514 30.32 -1.68 -23.68
C LEU A 514 31.55 -2.30 -22.98
N PRO A 515 32.11 -1.67 -21.93
CA PRO A 515 33.30 -2.18 -21.26
C PRO A 515 33.02 -3.49 -20.51
N GLY A 516 34.03 -4.38 -20.45
CA GLY A 516 33.93 -5.65 -19.73
C GLY A 516 33.84 -5.48 -18.21
N GLU A 517 34.37 -4.37 -17.72
CA GLU A 517 34.34 -3.91 -16.33
C GLU A 517 32.92 -3.73 -15.77
N ILE A 518 31.88 -3.74 -16.61
CA ILE A 518 30.49 -3.80 -16.15
C ILE A 518 30.24 -5.02 -15.25
N GLY A 519 31.01 -6.10 -15.45
CA GLY A 519 30.96 -7.31 -14.64
C GLY A 519 31.35 -7.12 -13.17
N ASP A 520 32.02 -6.01 -12.83
CA ASP A 520 32.40 -5.69 -11.45
C ASP A 520 31.22 -5.09 -10.64
N LEU A 521 30.10 -4.77 -11.29
CA LEU A 521 28.86 -4.30 -10.65
C LEU A 521 28.06 -5.48 -10.08
N SER A 522 28.65 -6.22 -9.14
CA SER A 522 28.10 -7.49 -8.62
C SER A 522 26.73 -7.38 -7.93
N LYS A 523 26.27 -6.17 -7.60
CA LYS A 523 24.96 -5.89 -7.00
C LYS A 523 23.87 -5.52 -8.03
N LEU A 524 24.21 -5.48 -9.32
CA LEU A 524 23.31 -5.02 -10.37
C LEU A 524 22.15 -5.99 -10.59
N VAL A 525 20.93 -5.50 -10.35
CA VAL A 525 19.66 -6.22 -10.51
C VAL A 525 18.99 -5.86 -11.83
N VAL A 526 19.01 -4.57 -12.18
CA VAL A 526 18.42 -4.06 -13.42
C VAL A 526 19.47 -3.31 -14.23
N PHE A 527 19.64 -3.75 -15.47
CA PHE A 527 20.52 -3.12 -16.43
C PHE A 527 19.79 -2.90 -17.74
N ASN A 528 19.49 -1.62 -18.03
CA ASN A 528 18.79 -1.21 -19.24
C ASN A 528 19.59 -0.15 -19.99
N ILE A 529 20.10 -0.53 -21.15
CA ILE A 529 20.85 0.36 -22.05
C ILE A 529 20.22 0.42 -23.44
N SER A 530 18.97 -0.01 -23.57
CA SER A 530 18.29 -0.15 -24.85
C SER A 530 18.15 1.17 -25.60
N SER A 531 17.93 1.10 -26.92
CA SER A 531 17.71 2.29 -27.76
C SER A 531 18.87 3.29 -27.66
N ASN A 532 20.08 2.82 -27.95
CA ASN A 532 21.32 3.59 -27.97
C ASN A 532 22.12 3.28 -29.26
N ARG A 533 23.40 3.66 -29.30
CA ARG A 533 24.30 3.39 -30.44
C ARG A 533 25.51 2.56 -30.00
N PHE A 534 25.32 1.64 -29.05
CA PHE A 534 26.39 0.73 -28.64
C PHE A 534 26.74 -0.25 -29.76
N ILE A 535 28.02 -0.50 -29.97
CA ILE A 535 28.57 -1.35 -31.03
C ILE A 535 29.43 -2.49 -30.46
N GLY A 536 29.86 -3.41 -31.32
CA GLY A 536 30.75 -4.50 -30.94
C GLY A 536 30.02 -5.66 -30.28
N ASN A 537 30.75 -6.57 -29.65
CA ASN A 537 30.15 -7.76 -29.04
C ASN A 537 29.61 -7.45 -27.64
N ILE A 538 28.62 -8.22 -27.18
CA ILE A 538 28.20 -8.19 -25.77
C ILE A 538 29.39 -8.66 -24.92
N PRO A 539 29.91 -7.84 -23.98
CA PRO A 539 31.11 -8.18 -23.23
C PRO A 539 30.84 -9.32 -22.26
N LEU A 540 31.74 -10.32 -22.20
CA LEU A 540 31.59 -11.49 -21.32
C LEU A 540 31.47 -11.14 -19.84
N GLY A 541 32.04 -10.00 -19.42
CA GLY A 541 31.97 -9.55 -18.03
C GLY A 541 30.54 -9.33 -17.52
N ILE A 542 29.58 -8.98 -18.38
CA ILE A 542 28.18 -8.75 -17.95
C ILE A 542 27.56 -9.98 -17.27
N PHE A 543 28.00 -11.18 -17.67
CA PHE A 543 27.49 -12.45 -17.13
C PHE A 543 28.04 -12.76 -15.73
N ASN A 544 29.01 -11.99 -15.23
CA ASN A 544 29.46 -12.06 -13.84
C ASN A 544 28.50 -11.36 -12.86
N CYS A 545 27.55 -10.55 -13.36
CA CYS A 545 26.54 -9.89 -12.54
C CYS A 545 25.40 -10.86 -12.19
N THR A 546 25.69 -11.87 -11.35
CA THR A 546 24.77 -12.98 -11.04
C THR A 546 23.48 -12.59 -10.33
N THR A 547 23.39 -11.35 -9.85
CA THR A 547 22.17 -10.77 -9.25
C THR A 547 21.22 -10.15 -10.27
N LEU A 548 21.57 -10.12 -11.56
CA LEU A 548 20.74 -9.56 -12.63
C LEU A 548 19.42 -10.33 -12.76
N GLN A 549 18.34 -9.57 -12.71
CA GLN A 549 16.98 -10.02 -12.94
C GLN A 549 16.44 -9.48 -14.27
N ARG A 550 16.80 -8.25 -14.65
CA ARG A 550 16.33 -7.64 -15.89
C ARG A 550 17.48 -7.09 -16.70
N LEU A 551 17.65 -7.64 -17.90
CA LEU A 551 18.69 -7.26 -18.86
C LEU A 551 18.05 -6.81 -20.17
N ASP A 552 18.21 -5.52 -20.49
CA ASP A 552 17.72 -4.95 -21.75
C ASP A 552 18.84 -4.23 -22.51
N LEU A 553 19.24 -4.85 -23.63
CA LEU A 553 20.24 -4.38 -24.58
C LEU A 553 19.61 -4.07 -25.96
N SER A 554 18.27 -4.09 -26.04
CA SER A 554 17.56 -4.00 -27.32
C SER A 554 17.79 -2.69 -28.08
N GLN A 555 17.54 -2.67 -29.39
CA GLN A 555 17.67 -1.48 -30.25
C GLN A 555 19.05 -0.82 -30.15
N ASN A 556 20.09 -1.61 -30.41
CA ASN A 556 21.49 -1.17 -30.45
C ASN A 556 22.16 -1.74 -31.72
N GLN A 557 23.49 -1.71 -31.79
CA GLN A 557 24.27 -2.26 -32.90
C GLN A 557 25.22 -3.36 -32.40
N PHE A 558 24.80 -4.14 -31.40
CA PHE A 558 25.58 -5.27 -30.90
C PHE A 558 25.70 -6.36 -31.97
N MET A 559 26.89 -6.95 -32.07
CA MET A 559 27.27 -7.93 -33.07
C MET A 559 27.80 -9.22 -32.42
N GLY A 560 28.12 -10.22 -33.25
CA GLY A 560 28.67 -11.50 -32.79
C GLY A 560 27.60 -12.43 -32.21
N PRO A 561 28.00 -13.62 -31.73
CA PRO A 561 27.07 -14.58 -31.13
C PRO A 561 26.67 -14.18 -29.71
N LEU A 562 25.49 -14.62 -29.28
CA LEU A 562 25.12 -14.62 -27.85
C LEU A 562 25.96 -15.68 -27.12
N PRO A 563 26.80 -15.33 -26.14
CA PRO A 563 27.69 -16.29 -25.49
C PRO A 563 26.95 -17.26 -24.54
N ASP A 564 27.45 -18.50 -24.40
CA ASP A 564 26.85 -19.51 -23.51
C ASP A 564 26.86 -19.11 -22.03
N GLN A 565 27.72 -18.15 -21.64
CA GLN A 565 27.80 -17.59 -20.30
C GLN A 565 26.49 -16.92 -19.85
N ILE A 566 25.56 -16.60 -20.75
CA ILE A 566 24.22 -16.12 -20.38
C ILE A 566 23.51 -17.07 -19.41
N GLY A 567 23.77 -18.38 -19.50
CA GLY A 567 23.20 -19.39 -18.60
C GLY A 567 23.66 -19.30 -17.14
N ILE A 568 24.66 -18.45 -16.84
CA ILE A 568 25.12 -18.16 -15.47
C ILE A 568 24.12 -17.24 -14.75
N LEU A 569 23.37 -16.41 -15.48
CA LEU A 569 22.42 -15.45 -14.93
C LEU A 569 21.10 -16.13 -14.52
N THR A 570 21.14 -17.10 -13.62
CA THR A 570 19.98 -17.93 -13.26
C THR A 570 18.83 -17.14 -12.62
N GLN A 571 19.09 -15.94 -12.11
CA GLN A 571 18.07 -15.04 -11.54
C GLN A 571 17.33 -14.21 -12.59
N LEU A 572 17.66 -14.36 -13.88
CA LEU A 572 17.11 -13.51 -14.93
C LEU A 572 15.63 -13.81 -15.18
N GLU A 573 14.81 -12.77 -15.03
CA GLU A 573 13.37 -12.75 -15.26
C GLU A 573 13.02 -12.16 -16.63
N LEU A 574 13.84 -11.24 -17.13
CA LEU A 574 13.63 -10.58 -18.41
C LEU A 574 14.94 -10.47 -19.19
N LEU A 575 14.91 -10.99 -20.42
CA LEU A 575 16.01 -10.89 -21.38
C LEU A 575 15.51 -10.24 -22.66
N ARG A 576 15.96 -9.01 -22.92
CA ARG A 576 15.66 -8.26 -24.13
C ARG A 576 16.94 -7.88 -24.85
N ILE A 577 17.17 -8.47 -26.02
CA ILE A 577 18.32 -8.19 -26.90
C ILE A 577 17.86 -8.00 -28.36
N ALA A 578 16.56 -7.75 -28.53
CA ALA A 578 15.94 -7.56 -29.84
C ALA A 578 16.52 -6.35 -30.60
N ASP A 579 16.35 -6.34 -31.92
CA ASP A 579 16.74 -5.23 -32.81
C ASP A 579 18.24 -4.87 -32.66
N ASN A 580 19.10 -5.85 -32.93
CA ASN A 580 20.56 -5.72 -32.95
C ASN A 580 21.12 -6.41 -34.21
N ALA A 581 22.44 -6.55 -34.31
CA ALA A 581 23.13 -7.28 -35.37
C ALA A 581 23.75 -8.60 -34.86
N LEU A 582 23.11 -9.25 -33.87
CA LEU A 582 23.60 -10.50 -33.29
C LEU A 582 23.50 -11.65 -34.32
N THR A 583 24.43 -12.60 -34.25
CA THR A 583 24.62 -13.67 -35.25
C THR A 583 24.77 -15.03 -34.56
N GLY A 584 25.03 -16.10 -35.32
CA GLY A 584 25.22 -17.44 -34.78
C GLY A 584 23.92 -18.14 -34.39
N ALA A 585 24.02 -19.26 -33.67
CA ALA A 585 22.86 -20.01 -33.19
C ALA A 585 22.36 -19.47 -31.85
N ILE A 586 21.07 -19.68 -31.57
CA ILE A 586 20.51 -19.45 -30.24
C ILE A 586 21.14 -20.50 -29.28
N PRO A 587 21.81 -20.08 -28.19
CA PRO A 587 22.43 -21.00 -27.24
C PRO A 587 21.39 -21.90 -26.53
N PRO A 588 21.52 -23.24 -26.58
CA PRO A 588 20.65 -24.15 -25.83
C PRO A 588 20.67 -23.91 -24.32
N ILE A 589 21.76 -23.35 -23.79
CA ILE A 589 21.91 -23.02 -22.37
C ILE A 589 20.86 -22.04 -21.85
N LEU A 590 20.20 -21.26 -22.73
CA LEU A 590 19.09 -20.39 -22.33
C LEU A 590 17.98 -21.16 -21.62
N GLY A 591 17.76 -22.45 -21.95
CA GLY A 591 16.80 -23.31 -21.26
C GLY A 591 17.05 -23.48 -19.75
N LYS A 592 18.25 -23.12 -19.25
CA LYS A 592 18.56 -23.13 -17.80
C LYS A 592 18.00 -21.93 -17.03
N LEU A 593 17.53 -20.89 -17.71
CA LEU A 593 17.03 -19.66 -17.08
C LEU A 593 15.59 -19.86 -16.59
N SER A 594 15.40 -20.71 -15.58
CA SER A 594 14.07 -21.15 -15.12
C SER A 594 13.18 -20.03 -14.57
N HIS A 595 13.75 -18.86 -14.23
CA HIS A 595 13.02 -17.68 -13.76
C HIS A 595 12.57 -16.75 -14.90
N LEU A 596 12.97 -17.02 -16.14
CA LEU A 596 12.69 -16.14 -17.27
C LEU A 596 11.20 -16.10 -17.58
N THR A 597 10.62 -14.91 -17.53
CA THR A 597 9.21 -14.61 -17.82
C THR A 597 9.02 -14.00 -19.20
N GLU A 598 10.06 -13.34 -19.74
CA GLU A 598 10.04 -12.72 -21.06
C GLU A 598 11.37 -12.90 -21.79
N LEU A 599 11.28 -13.33 -23.05
CA LEU A 599 12.40 -13.50 -23.97
C LEU A 599 12.14 -12.73 -25.27
N GLN A 600 12.89 -11.64 -25.49
CA GLN A 600 12.83 -10.85 -26.73
C GLN A 600 14.19 -10.86 -27.42
N ILE A 601 14.32 -11.65 -28.49
CA ILE A 601 15.56 -11.72 -29.30
C ILE A 601 15.31 -11.44 -30.78
N GLY A 602 14.09 -11.05 -31.14
CA GLY A 602 13.70 -10.77 -32.52
C GLY A 602 14.47 -9.61 -33.17
N GLY A 603 14.43 -9.48 -34.50
CA GLY A 603 15.11 -8.40 -35.21
C GLY A 603 16.64 -8.51 -35.17
N ASN A 604 17.17 -9.73 -35.25
CA ASN A 604 18.60 -10.02 -35.26
C ASN A 604 18.94 -10.88 -36.49
N ASN A 605 20.17 -11.42 -36.55
CA ASN A 605 20.61 -12.35 -37.58
C ASN A 605 20.96 -13.72 -37.00
N PHE A 606 20.22 -14.18 -35.98
CA PHE A 606 20.36 -15.55 -35.46
C PHE A 606 19.99 -16.57 -36.53
N SER A 607 20.70 -17.70 -36.56
CA SER A 607 20.59 -18.74 -37.58
C SER A 607 20.60 -20.14 -36.97
N GLY A 608 20.32 -21.18 -37.76
CA GLY A 608 20.20 -22.55 -37.26
C GLY A 608 18.86 -22.83 -36.58
N PRO A 609 18.70 -24.00 -35.93
CA PRO A 609 17.45 -24.41 -35.32
C PRO A 609 17.12 -23.68 -34.03
N ILE A 610 15.82 -23.60 -33.72
CA ILE A 610 15.34 -23.23 -32.39
C ILE A 610 15.73 -24.38 -31.41
N PRO A 611 16.48 -24.11 -30.33
CA PRO A 611 16.83 -25.16 -29.37
C PRO A 611 15.61 -25.67 -28.63
N LYS A 612 15.47 -27.00 -28.53
CA LYS A 612 14.40 -27.65 -27.77
C LYS A 612 14.44 -27.33 -26.27
N GLU A 613 15.62 -27.01 -25.75
CA GLU A 613 15.86 -26.62 -24.37
C GLU A 613 15.09 -25.36 -23.97
N LEU A 614 14.68 -24.52 -24.93
CA LEU A 614 13.79 -23.38 -24.64
C LEU A 614 12.43 -23.84 -24.08
N GLY A 615 12.00 -25.07 -24.38
CA GLY A 615 10.82 -25.69 -23.76
C GLY A 615 10.96 -25.98 -22.27
N MET A 616 12.15 -25.80 -21.68
CA MET A 616 12.39 -25.94 -20.23
C MET A 616 12.12 -24.65 -19.45
N LEU A 617 11.84 -23.53 -20.12
CA LEU A 617 11.59 -22.22 -19.51
C LEU A 617 10.19 -22.15 -18.87
N SER A 618 9.92 -22.98 -17.88
CA SER A 618 8.57 -23.18 -17.32
C SER A 618 7.92 -21.92 -16.75
N SER A 619 8.68 -20.87 -16.39
CA SER A 619 8.17 -19.58 -15.93
C SER A 619 7.90 -18.58 -17.07
N LEU A 620 8.19 -18.93 -18.32
CA LEU A 620 8.04 -18.03 -19.46
C LEU A 620 6.56 -17.79 -19.72
N GLN A 621 6.16 -16.53 -19.59
CA GLN A 621 4.76 -16.15 -19.55
C GLN A 621 4.45 -15.07 -20.56
N ILE A 622 5.19 -13.97 -20.56
CA ILE A 622 4.80 -12.76 -21.29
C ILE A 622 4.95 -12.99 -22.79
N ALA A 623 6.16 -13.32 -23.24
CA ALA A 623 6.41 -13.51 -24.65
C ALA A 623 7.69 -14.31 -24.91
N MET A 624 7.63 -15.14 -25.95
CA MET A 624 8.79 -15.65 -26.67
C MET A 624 8.80 -15.03 -28.06
N ASN A 625 9.67 -14.04 -28.26
CA ASN A 625 9.82 -13.36 -29.54
C ASN A 625 11.16 -13.70 -30.19
N LEU A 626 11.09 -14.55 -31.22
CA LEU A 626 12.21 -14.96 -32.07
C LEU A 626 12.05 -14.43 -33.51
N SER A 627 11.10 -13.51 -33.73
CA SER A 627 10.74 -13.03 -35.06
C SER A 627 11.87 -12.26 -35.76
N PHE A 628 11.81 -12.11 -37.09
CA PHE A 628 12.79 -11.37 -37.88
C PHE A 628 14.23 -11.82 -37.60
N ASN A 629 14.50 -13.10 -37.85
CA ASN A 629 15.82 -13.71 -37.78
C ASN A 629 16.04 -14.60 -39.01
N SER A 630 17.19 -15.28 -39.07
CA SER A 630 17.54 -16.27 -40.09
C SER A 630 17.40 -17.71 -39.57
N LEU A 631 16.45 -17.97 -38.65
CA LEU A 631 16.25 -19.29 -38.03
C LEU A 631 15.73 -20.31 -39.06
N SER A 632 16.12 -21.57 -38.92
CA SER A 632 15.84 -22.65 -39.87
C SER A 632 15.45 -23.94 -39.18
N GLY A 633 14.93 -24.93 -39.91
CA GLY A 633 14.52 -26.21 -39.31
C GLY A 633 13.15 -26.13 -38.64
N ASN A 634 12.80 -27.17 -37.89
CA ASN A 634 11.46 -27.33 -37.34
C ASN A 634 11.27 -26.56 -36.04
N ILE A 635 10.01 -26.20 -35.73
CA ILE A 635 9.62 -25.70 -34.41
C ILE A 635 9.64 -26.89 -33.43
N PRO A 636 10.40 -26.84 -32.31
CA PRO A 636 10.47 -27.95 -31.36
C PRO A 636 9.14 -28.21 -30.65
N ASP A 637 8.80 -29.50 -30.47
CA ASP A 637 7.59 -29.93 -29.76
C ASP A 637 7.62 -29.51 -28.29
N GLU A 638 8.81 -29.41 -27.69
CA GLU A 638 9.02 -29.05 -26.29
C GLU A 638 8.57 -27.64 -25.95
N ILE A 639 8.43 -26.73 -26.94
CA ILE A 639 7.84 -25.41 -26.71
C ILE A 639 6.40 -25.54 -26.18
N GLY A 640 5.68 -26.60 -26.55
CA GLY A 640 4.35 -26.89 -26.01
C GLY A 640 4.32 -27.14 -24.50
N ASN A 641 5.46 -27.35 -23.85
CA ASN A 641 5.54 -27.48 -22.39
C ASN A 641 5.41 -26.13 -21.66
N LEU A 642 5.53 -25.00 -22.38
CA LEU A 642 5.55 -23.65 -21.83
C LEU A 642 4.13 -23.14 -21.56
N ALA A 643 3.44 -23.84 -20.69
CA ALA A 643 2.00 -23.68 -20.56
C ALA A 643 1.62 -22.20 -20.24
N LEU A 644 2.44 -21.50 -19.43
CA LEU A 644 2.26 -20.10 -19.01
C LEU A 644 2.33 -19.07 -20.16
N LEU A 645 2.82 -19.46 -21.33
CA LEU A 645 3.21 -18.54 -22.39
C LEU A 645 2.01 -17.92 -23.12
N GLU A 646 1.94 -16.59 -23.13
CA GLU A 646 0.87 -15.78 -23.71
C GLU A 646 1.13 -15.42 -25.18
N TYR A 647 2.38 -15.08 -25.54
CA TYR A 647 2.73 -14.67 -26.90
C TYR A 647 3.89 -15.46 -27.48
N VAL A 648 3.69 -16.00 -28.68
CA VAL A 648 4.73 -16.68 -29.46
C VAL A 648 4.88 -15.97 -30.81
N LEU A 649 6.02 -15.33 -31.03
CA LEU A 649 6.31 -14.58 -32.26
C LEU A 649 7.51 -15.21 -32.98
N LEU A 650 7.24 -15.90 -34.08
CA LEU A 650 8.21 -16.64 -34.90
C LEU A 650 8.26 -16.14 -36.35
N ASN A 651 7.50 -15.08 -36.68
CA ASN A 651 7.34 -14.60 -38.04
C ASN A 651 8.65 -14.10 -38.68
N ASN A 652 8.71 -14.09 -40.01
CA ASN A 652 9.88 -13.63 -40.78
C ASN A 652 11.15 -14.42 -40.40
N ASN A 653 11.11 -15.72 -40.64
CA ASN A 653 12.23 -16.66 -40.46
C ASN A 653 12.23 -17.68 -41.62
N GLY A 654 13.15 -18.65 -41.59
CA GLY A 654 13.22 -19.78 -42.52
C GLY A 654 12.74 -21.11 -41.92
N LEU A 655 11.80 -21.08 -40.99
CA LEU A 655 11.31 -22.29 -40.30
C LEU A 655 10.55 -23.21 -41.26
N THR A 656 10.72 -24.52 -41.09
CA THR A 656 10.17 -25.59 -41.93
C THR A 656 9.34 -26.58 -41.10
N GLY A 657 8.68 -27.53 -41.76
CA GLY A 657 7.89 -28.55 -41.08
C GLY A 657 6.51 -28.04 -40.64
N GLU A 658 5.87 -28.79 -39.75
CA GLU A 658 4.52 -28.49 -39.26
C GLU A 658 4.55 -27.64 -37.99
N ILE A 659 3.42 -26.98 -37.68
CA ILE A 659 3.23 -26.35 -36.37
C ILE A 659 2.98 -27.49 -35.36
N PRO A 660 3.78 -27.61 -34.28
CA PRO A 660 3.67 -28.70 -33.33
C PRO A 660 2.26 -28.86 -32.75
N ALA A 661 1.74 -30.09 -32.75
CA ALA A 661 0.46 -30.41 -32.12
C ALA A 661 0.48 -30.14 -30.60
N THR A 662 1.67 -30.18 -29.98
CA THR A 662 1.87 -29.86 -28.56
C THR A 662 1.55 -28.41 -28.21
N PHE A 663 1.42 -27.49 -29.18
CA PHE A 663 0.95 -26.12 -28.92
C PHE A 663 -0.48 -26.10 -28.35
N ALA A 664 -1.21 -27.21 -28.46
CA ALA A 664 -2.46 -27.44 -27.74
C ALA A 664 -2.33 -27.32 -26.21
N ASN A 665 -1.13 -27.58 -25.68
CA ASN A 665 -0.87 -27.53 -24.25
C ASN A 665 -0.54 -26.12 -23.73
N LEU A 666 -0.41 -25.13 -24.63
CA LEU A 666 -0.15 -23.72 -24.28
C LEU A 666 -1.44 -23.04 -23.80
N SER A 667 -1.89 -23.39 -22.59
CA SER A 667 -3.21 -22.96 -22.11
C SER A 667 -3.36 -21.46 -21.83
N SER A 668 -2.26 -20.70 -21.74
CA SER A 668 -2.26 -19.21 -21.64
C SER A 668 -2.20 -18.49 -22.98
N LEU A 669 -2.05 -19.19 -24.11
CA LEU A 669 -1.71 -18.55 -25.38
C LEU A 669 -2.80 -17.56 -25.81
N MET A 670 -2.41 -16.29 -25.94
CA MET A 670 -3.25 -15.19 -26.41
C MET A 670 -2.93 -14.83 -27.85
N GLY A 671 -1.67 -14.98 -28.27
CA GLY A 671 -1.22 -14.58 -29.59
C GLY A 671 -0.12 -15.47 -30.17
N LEU A 672 -0.29 -15.87 -31.43
CA LEU A 672 0.71 -16.58 -32.22
C LEU A 672 0.92 -15.83 -33.54
N ASN A 673 2.18 -15.64 -33.94
CA ASN A 673 2.53 -15.16 -35.27
C ASN A 673 3.65 -16.01 -35.88
N VAL A 674 3.31 -16.76 -36.92
CA VAL A 674 4.23 -17.64 -37.66
C VAL A 674 4.37 -17.23 -39.14
N SER A 675 3.85 -16.05 -39.50
CA SER A 675 3.84 -15.55 -40.87
C SER A 675 5.24 -15.44 -41.49
N TYR A 676 5.33 -15.50 -42.81
CA TYR A 676 6.56 -15.40 -43.58
C TYR A 676 7.63 -16.41 -43.11
N ASN A 677 7.26 -17.69 -43.14
CA ASN A 677 8.13 -18.85 -42.95
C ASN A 677 7.89 -19.86 -44.10
N ASN A 678 8.47 -21.06 -44.01
CA ASN A 678 8.28 -22.15 -44.96
C ASN A 678 7.56 -23.35 -44.32
N LEU A 679 6.57 -23.07 -43.46
CA LEU A 679 5.80 -24.10 -42.74
C LEU A 679 4.79 -24.79 -43.67
N THR A 680 4.51 -26.05 -43.36
CA THR A 680 3.64 -26.96 -44.11
C THR A 680 2.65 -27.69 -43.20
N GLY A 681 1.62 -28.32 -43.76
CA GLY A 681 0.71 -29.19 -43.01
C GLY A 681 -0.52 -28.46 -42.44
N PRO A 682 -1.43 -29.22 -41.78
CA PRO A 682 -2.65 -28.66 -41.22
C PRO A 682 -2.37 -27.81 -39.97
N LEU A 683 -3.14 -26.75 -39.76
CA LEU A 683 -3.18 -26.06 -38.48
C LEU A 683 -3.74 -27.02 -37.40
N PRO A 684 -3.08 -27.15 -36.23
CA PRO A 684 -3.59 -27.93 -35.11
C PRO A 684 -5.03 -27.51 -34.74
N PRO A 685 -5.91 -28.45 -34.38
CA PRO A 685 -7.31 -28.15 -34.04
C PRO A 685 -7.40 -27.47 -32.66
N LEU A 686 -7.14 -26.17 -32.63
CA LEU A 686 -7.20 -25.32 -31.44
C LEU A 686 -8.27 -24.25 -31.63
N SER A 687 -9.18 -24.13 -30.66
CA SER A 687 -10.23 -23.10 -30.67
C SER A 687 -9.67 -21.68 -30.81
N LEU A 688 -8.46 -21.45 -30.29
CA LEU A 688 -7.74 -20.19 -30.43
C LEU A 688 -7.43 -19.84 -31.90
N PHE A 689 -7.07 -20.82 -32.74
CA PHE A 689 -6.72 -20.59 -34.15
C PHE A 689 -7.91 -20.23 -35.03
N GLU A 690 -9.14 -20.57 -34.62
CA GLU A 690 -10.36 -20.18 -35.34
C GLU A 690 -10.64 -18.67 -35.23
N HIS A 691 -10.15 -18.01 -34.17
CA HIS A 691 -10.33 -16.59 -33.91
C HIS A 691 -9.06 -15.74 -34.20
N MET A 692 -7.96 -16.38 -34.61
CA MET A 692 -6.73 -15.66 -34.97
C MET A 692 -6.82 -15.01 -36.35
N ALA A 693 -6.19 -13.85 -36.50
CA ALA A 693 -6.12 -13.17 -37.78
C ALA A 693 -5.33 -13.98 -38.80
N VAL A 694 -5.84 -14.09 -40.05
CA VAL A 694 -5.16 -14.76 -41.18
C VAL A 694 -3.73 -14.23 -41.36
N SER A 695 -3.50 -12.95 -41.06
CA SER A 695 -2.18 -12.31 -41.10
C SER A 695 -1.11 -13.02 -40.26
N SER A 696 -1.49 -13.75 -39.21
CA SER A 696 -0.56 -14.53 -38.39
C SER A 696 0.06 -15.73 -39.10
N PHE A 697 -0.48 -16.15 -40.26
CA PHE A 697 -0.06 -17.34 -40.99
C PHE A 697 0.41 -17.06 -42.43
N VAL A 698 0.11 -15.87 -42.97
CA VAL A 698 0.44 -15.46 -44.35
C VAL A 698 1.92 -15.70 -44.67
N GLY A 699 2.23 -16.09 -45.91
CA GLY A 699 3.60 -16.30 -46.37
C GLY A 699 4.09 -17.74 -46.24
N ASN A 700 3.35 -18.62 -45.54
CA ASN A 700 3.61 -20.06 -45.49
C ASN A 700 2.77 -20.78 -46.56
N LYS A 701 3.39 -21.20 -47.66
CA LYS A 701 2.65 -21.78 -48.81
C LYS A 701 2.05 -23.16 -48.55
N GLY A 702 2.58 -23.91 -47.58
CA GLY A 702 2.14 -25.27 -47.31
C GLY A 702 1.16 -25.41 -46.14
N LEU A 703 0.79 -24.31 -45.47
CA LEU A 703 -0.18 -24.35 -44.36
C LEU A 703 -1.61 -24.36 -44.89
N CYS A 704 -2.47 -25.15 -44.25
CA CYS A 704 -3.89 -25.25 -44.55
C CYS A 704 -4.68 -25.56 -43.26
N GLY A 705 -6.00 -25.50 -43.28
CA GLY A 705 -6.87 -25.74 -42.11
C GLY A 705 -7.28 -24.44 -41.40
N GLY A 706 -8.34 -24.52 -40.57
CA GLY A 706 -8.87 -23.38 -39.81
C GLY A 706 -9.21 -22.16 -40.67
N PRO A 707 -8.73 -20.94 -40.34
CA PRO A 707 -9.01 -19.72 -41.10
C PRO A 707 -8.36 -19.67 -42.50
N LEU A 708 -7.51 -20.63 -42.86
CA LEU A 708 -6.83 -20.71 -44.16
C LEU A 708 -7.57 -21.56 -45.22
N GLY A 709 -8.66 -22.23 -44.84
CA GLY A 709 -9.44 -23.12 -45.73
C GLY A 709 -9.02 -24.60 -45.63
N GLN A 710 -9.74 -25.50 -46.30
CA GLN A 710 -9.56 -26.95 -46.13
C GLN A 710 -8.25 -27.50 -46.72
N CYS A 711 -7.67 -28.49 -46.04
CA CYS A 711 -6.51 -29.27 -46.49
C CYS A 711 -6.96 -30.43 -47.41
N ASN A 712 -7.15 -30.18 -48.71
CA ASN A 712 -7.18 -31.13 -49.85
C ASN A 712 -7.46 -30.29 -51.11
N GLU A 713 -6.72 -30.33 -52.23
CA GLU A 713 -5.91 -31.38 -52.87
C GLU A 713 -4.54 -30.87 -53.36
N SER A 714 -3.60 -31.81 -53.60
CA SER A 714 -2.36 -31.65 -54.37
C SER A 714 -2.62 -31.27 -55.85
N PRO A 715 -1.63 -30.76 -56.60
CA PRO A 715 -1.85 -30.00 -57.83
C PRO A 715 -2.07 -30.92 -59.03
N ASP A 716 -3.26 -30.90 -59.63
CA ASP A 716 -3.49 -31.52 -60.94
C ASP A 716 -3.67 -30.49 -62.05
N LEU A 717 -2.77 -30.64 -63.02
CA LEU A 717 -2.69 -29.93 -64.28
C LEU A 717 -3.80 -30.46 -65.21
N SER A 718 -5.00 -29.86 -65.23
CA SER A 718 -5.88 -29.99 -66.42
C SER A 718 -6.98 -28.92 -66.52
N SER A 719 -6.80 -28.09 -67.55
CA SER A 719 -7.78 -27.40 -68.40
C SER A 719 -9.25 -27.27 -67.94
N ALA A 720 -9.65 -26.02 -67.65
CA ALA A 720 -10.93 -25.49 -68.10
C ALA A 720 -10.72 -24.06 -68.61
N GLY A 721 -10.93 -23.86 -69.90
CA GLY A 721 -10.61 -22.63 -70.61
C GLY A 721 -11.52 -21.47 -70.22
N PHE A 722 -10.92 -20.29 -70.12
CA PHE A 722 -11.62 -19.04 -70.42
C PHE A 722 -10.78 -18.18 -71.36
N SER A 723 -11.44 -17.78 -72.44
CA SER A 723 -10.87 -17.19 -73.64
C SER A 723 -10.07 -15.91 -73.40
N ARG A 724 -8.94 -15.80 -74.13
CA ARG A 724 -8.18 -14.57 -74.35
C ARG A 724 -9.09 -13.40 -74.77
N LYS A 725 -8.92 -12.25 -74.13
CA LYS A 725 -9.06 -10.93 -74.79
C LYS A 725 -8.07 -9.91 -74.19
N GLY A 726 -7.16 -9.44 -75.06
CA GLY A 726 -6.68 -8.05 -75.15
C GLY A 726 -5.77 -7.50 -74.05
N SER A 727 -4.47 -7.41 -74.36
CA SER A 727 -3.46 -6.64 -73.61
C SER A 727 -3.62 -5.11 -73.78
N THR A 728 -3.38 -4.35 -72.71
CA THR A 728 -2.90 -2.95 -72.74
C THR A 728 -1.97 -2.69 -71.53
N PRO A 729 -1.01 -1.74 -71.60
CA PRO A 729 0.26 -1.83 -70.89
C PRO A 729 0.22 -1.28 -69.46
N LEU A 730 0.65 -2.12 -68.52
CA LEU A 730 0.59 -2.01 -67.06
C LEU A 730 1.53 -0.94 -66.45
N GLY A 731 2.39 -0.29 -67.24
CA GLY A 731 3.46 0.58 -66.73
C GLY A 731 3.00 1.91 -66.11
N LYS A 732 1.88 2.48 -66.54
CA LYS A 732 1.39 3.78 -66.01
C LYS A 732 0.52 3.64 -64.76
N VAL A 733 -0.09 2.48 -64.55
CA VAL A 733 -0.93 2.20 -63.37
C VAL A 733 -0.06 1.88 -62.15
N ILE A 734 1.07 1.18 -62.35
CA ILE A 734 2.00 0.86 -61.26
C ILE A 734 2.65 2.13 -60.68
N ALA A 735 3.00 3.12 -61.52
CA ALA A 735 3.64 4.36 -61.05
C ALA A 735 2.69 5.26 -60.22
N ILE A 736 1.40 5.31 -60.58
CA ILE A 736 0.39 6.08 -59.84
C ILE A 736 0.07 5.39 -58.51
N ILE A 737 -0.05 4.06 -58.51
CA ILE A 737 -0.27 3.27 -57.30
C ILE A 737 0.93 3.36 -56.35
N SER A 738 2.18 3.33 -56.85
CA SER A 738 3.37 3.49 -56.00
C SER A 738 3.51 4.88 -55.38
N ALA A 739 3.05 5.93 -56.06
CA ALA A 739 3.09 7.30 -55.53
C ALA A 739 2.01 7.52 -54.45
N VAL A 740 0.82 6.95 -54.64
CA VAL A 740 -0.26 7.00 -53.64
C VAL A 740 0.09 6.17 -52.40
N ILE A 741 0.66 4.97 -52.58
CA ILE A 741 1.13 4.13 -51.47
C ILE A 741 2.28 4.82 -50.72
N GLY A 742 3.25 5.42 -51.42
CA GLY A 742 4.34 6.16 -50.79
C GLY A 742 3.87 7.38 -49.99
N GLY A 743 2.85 8.10 -50.48
CA GLY A 743 2.24 9.22 -49.76
C GLY A 743 1.47 8.78 -48.51
N VAL A 744 0.69 7.70 -48.61
CA VAL A 744 -0.04 7.13 -47.46
C VAL A 744 0.92 6.55 -46.43
N SER A 745 1.99 5.89 -46.84
CA SER A 745 3.04 5.37 -45.94
C SER A 745 3.79 6.49 -45.21
N LEU A 746 4.05 7.63 -45.83
CA LEU A 746 4.70 8.76 -45.15
C LEU A 746 3.78 9.45 -44.13
N VAL A 747 2.47 9.52 -44.42
CA VAL A 747 1.47 9.99 -43.44
C VAL A 747 1.34 8.98 -42.29
N PHE A 748 1.35 7.68 -42.58
CA PHE A 748 1.31 6.63 -41.56
C PHE A 748 2.59 6.60 -40.70
N ILE A 749 3.76 6.85 -41.29
CA ILE A 749 5.02 7.02 -40.56
C ILE A 749 5.00 8.30 -39.72
N ALA A 750 4.44 9.41 -40.22
CA ALA A 750 4.28 10.63 -39.41
C ALA A 750 3.29 10.43 -38.25
N ILE A 751 2.23 9.65 -38.45
CA ILE A 751 1.27 9.24 -37.41
C ILE A 751 1.94 8.28 -36.41
N ILE A 752 2.72 7.30 -36.86
CA ILE A 752 3.48 6.39 -36.00
C ILE A 752 4.54 7.18 -35.21
N VAL A 753 5.26 8.12 -35.82
CA VAL A 753 6.20 9.02 -35.12
C VAL A 753 5.46 9.95 -34.14
N TYR A 754 4.21 10.32 -34.43
CA TYR A 754 3.33 11.05 -33.52
C TYR A 754 2.84 10.18 -32.34
N TYR A 755 2.57 8.89 -32.56
CA TYR A 755 2.20 7.93 -31.52
C TYR A 755 3.41 7.41 -30.71
N MET A 756 4.59 7.28 -31.31
CA MET A 756 5.88 7.00 -30.65
C MET A 756 6.38 8.19 -29.82
N ARG A 757 5.74 9.36 -29.91
CA ARG A 757 5.95 10.52 -29.03
C ARG A 757 5.07 10.52 -27.77
N LYS A 758 4.27 9.47 -27.52
CA LYS A 758 3.59 9.26 -26.24
C LYS A 758 4.37 8.27 -25.37
N PRO A 759 4.87 8.66 -24.19
CA PRO A 759 5.43 7.72 -23.23
C PRO A 759 4.28 7.07 -22.43
N LEU A 760 4.26 5.74 -22.37
CA LEU A 760 3.47 4.97 -21.40
C LEU A 760 4.45 4.23 -20.49
N GLU A 761 4.40 4.56 -19.20
CA GLU A 761 5.24 4.00 -18.15
C GLU A 761 4.60 2.73 -17.57
N SER A 762 5.44 1.70 -17.37
CA SER A 762 5.15 0.53 -16.55
C SER A 762 6.27 0.36 -15.52
N VAL A 763 5.95 0.37 -14.22
CA VAL A 763 6.76 -0.31 -13.19
C VAL A 763 5.84 -0.90 -12.11
N ALA A 764 6.05 -2.18 -11.83
CA ALA A 764 5.57 -2.93 -10.68
C ALA A 764 6.75 -3.33 -9.72
N PRO A 765 6.45 -3.76 -8.46
CA PRO A 765 7.31 -3.54 -7.26
C PRO A 765 7.75 -4.79 -6.40
N LEU A 766 8.70 -4.64 -5.45
CA LEU A 766 9.37 -5.65 -4.55
C LEU A 766 8.86 -5.68 -3.07
N GLN A 767 8.71 -6.82 -2.36
CA GLN A 767 8.46 -6.86 -0.87
C GLN A 767 9.60 -7.40 0.01
N GLU A 768 9.61 -6.86 1.23
CA GLU A 768 10.36 -7.19 2.44
C GLU A 768 10.08 -8.57 3.08
N LYS A 769 10.92 -8.98 4.05
CA LYS A 769 10.76 -10.15 4.94
C LYS A 769 11.03 -9.75 6.40
N GLN A 770 10.12 -10.08 7.30
CA GLN A 770 10.32 -10.51 8.70
C GLN A 770 11.31 -9.78 9.64
N LEU A 771 10.72 -9.04 10.58
CA LEU A 771 11.04 -9.12 12.01
C LEU A 771 9.72 -9.55 12.70
N GLY A 772 9.73 -10.64 13.45
CA GLY A 772 8.51 -11.18 14.06
C GLY A 772 8.19 -10.54 15.41
N PRO A 773 6.91 -10.18 15.67
CA PRO A 773 6.34 -10.21 17.00
C PRO A 773 5.35 -11.38 17.13
N THR A 774 5.28 -11.87 18.35
CA THR A 774 4.49 -12.99 18.87
C THR A 774 3.00 -12.92 18.55
N ALA A 775 2.43 -14.09 18.26
CA ALA A 775 1.01 -14.31 18.02
C ALA A 775 0.16 -13.91 19.24
N SER A 776 -0.46 -12.72 19.22
CA SER A 776 -1.60 -12.34 20.09
C SER A 776 -2.44 -11.14 19.61
N ASP A 777 -2.07 -10.38 18.56
CA ASP A 777 -2.67 -9.05 18.30
C ASP A 777 -3.52 -8.88 17.02
N LEU A 778 -4.14 -9.93 16.46
CA LEU A 778 -5.03 -9.77 15.30
C LEU A 778 -6.36 -10.50 15.45
N CYS A 779 -7.29 -9.91 16.20
CA CYS A 779 -8.71 -10.24 16.14
C CYS A 779 -9.51 -8.95 15.93
N MET A 780 -9.87 -8.65 14.68
CA MET A 780 -10.88 -7.64 14.35
C MET A 780 -12.22 -8.36 14.13
N SER A 781 -13.27 -7.93 14.84
CA SER A 781 -14.65 -8.36 14.61
C SER A 781 -15.31 -7.54 13.49
N PRO A 782 -16.28 -8.10 12.74
CA PRO A 782 -16.93 -7.41 11.63
C PRO A 782 -17.77 -6.20 12.10
N LYS A 783 -17.71 -5.09 11.36
CA LYS A 783 -18.59 -3.93 11.54
C LYS A 783 -20.06 -4.35 11.29
N GLU A 784 -20.92 -4.10 12.28
CA GLU A 784 -22.40 -4.18 12.28
C GLU A 784 -23.09 -5.18 11.29
N GLY A 785 -23.72 -6.22 11.84
CA GLY A 785 -24.92 -6.84 11.25
C GLY A 785 -24.80 -8.24 10.62
N PHE A 786 -23.64 -8.89 10.66
CA PHE A 786 -23.43 -10.20 10.03
C PHE A 786 -22.95 -11.23 11.04
N THR A 787 -23.84 -12.09 11.56
CA THR A 787 -23.43 -13.26 12.33
C THR A 787 -23.17 -14.45 11.41
N PHE A 788 -22.31 -15.40 11.82
CA PHE A 788 -22.10 -16.66 11.09
C PHE A 788 -23.44 -17.38 10.86
N GLN A 789 -24.33 -17.35 11.84
CA GLN A 789 -25.65 -17.98 11.76
C GLN A 789 -26.55 -17.33 10.71
N ASP A 790 -26.51 -15.99 10.58
CA ASP A 790 -27.27 -15.30 9.54
C ASP A 790 -26.76 -15.62 8.14
N LEU A 791 -25.44 -15.80 7.95
CA LEU A 791 -24.86 -16.22 6.67
C LEU A 791 -25.24 -17.65 6.31
N VAL A 792 -25.21 -18.57 7.29
CA VAL A 792 -25.67 -19.96 7.11
C VAL A 792 -27.14 -19.98 6.69
N LEU A 793 -28.00 -19.18 7.32
CA LEU A 793 -29.41 -19.07 6.93
C LEU A 793 -29.59 -18.45 5.54
N ALA A 794 -28.85 -17.38 5.22
CA ALA A 794 -28.96 -16.65 3.97
C ALA A 794 -28.38 -17.38 2.74
N THR A 795 -27.54 -18.39 2.97
CA THR A 795 -26.92 -19.22 1.92
C THR A 795 -27.43 -20.67 1.93
N ASN A 796 -28.45 -20.97 2.75
CA ASN A 796 -28.97 -22.31 2.98
C ASN A 796 -27.86 -23.33 3.31
N ASP A 797 -27.05 -23.01 4.32
CA ASP A 797 -25.87 -23.78 4.72
C ASP A 797 -24.79 -23.88 3.63
N PHE A 798 -24.50 -22.75 2.97
CA PHE A 798 -23.51 -22.66 1.89
C PHE A 798 -23.79 -23.65 0.73
N ASP A 799 -25.06 -23.75 0.34
CA ASP A 799 -25.52 -24.60 -0.75
C ASP A 799 -24.94 -24.16 -2.10
N GLU A 800 -24.71 -25.13 -3.00
CA GLU A 800 -24.16 -24.93 -4.34
C GLU A 800 -24.94 -23.92 -5.18
N THR A 801 -26.25 -23.81 -4.97
CA THR A 801 -27.12 -22.88 -5.72
C THR A 801 -26.84 -21.41 -5.43
N PHE A 802 -26.12 -21.09 -4.35
CA PHE A 802 -25.73 -19.71 -3.98
C PHE A 802 -24.30 -19.37 -4.38
N VAL A 803 -23.56 -20.29 -5.01
CA VAL A 803 -22.18 -20.06 -5.45
C VAL A 803 -22.17 -19.09 -6.63
N ILE A 804 -21.39 -18.02 -6.49
CA ILE A 804 -21.16 -17.01 -7.54
C ILE A 804 -19.72 -17.02 -8.05
N GLY A 805 -18.83 -17.81 -7.47
CA GLY A 805 -17.46 -17.96 -7.96
C GLY A 805 -16.64 -18.99 -7.20
N ARG A 806 -15.68 -19.63 -7.87
CA ARG A 806 -14.71 -20.58 -7.30
C ARG A 806 -13.30 -20.19 -7.73
N GLY A 807 -12.37 -20.13 -6.78
CA GLY A 807 -10.97 -19.79 -7.04
C GLY A 807 -9.99 -20.61 -6.20
N GLY A 808 -8.70 -20.45 -6.46
CA GLY A 808 -7.62 -21.19 -5.79
C GLY A 808 -7.53 -20.98 -4.27
N CYS A 809 -8.15 -19.92 -3.74
CA CYS A 809 -8.18 -19.61 -2.31
C CYS A 809 -9.52 -19.97 -1.63
N GLY A 810 -10.60 -20.29 -2.36
CA GLY A 810 -11.91 -20.58 -1.76
C GLY A 810 -13.12 -20.43 -2.69
N THR A 811 -14.32 -20.58 -2.12
CA THR A 811 -15.62 -20.47 -2.81
C THR A 811 -16.35 -19.20 -2.36
N VAL A 812 -16.94 -18.46 -3.29
CA VAL A 812 -17.70 -17.22 -3.04
C VAL A 812 -19.20 -17.49 -3.20
N TYR A 813 -19.97 -17.10 -2.18
CA TYR A 813 -21.41 -17.25 -2.11
C TYR A 813 -22.11 -15.89 -2.12
N ARG A 814 -23.25 -15.79 -2.79
CA ARG A 814 -24.16 -14.65 -2.65
C ARG A 814 -25.08 -14.90 -1.46
N ALA A 815 -25.01 -14.03 -0.45
CA ALA A 815 -25.94 -14.04 0.66
C ALA A 815 -26.84 -12.81 0.60
N VAL A 816 -28.16 -13.01 0.62
CA VAL A 816 -29.13 -11.93 0.74
C VAL A 816 -29.59 -11.88 2.19
N MET A 817 -29.22 -10.82 2.89
CA MET A 817 -29.54 -10.67 4.31
C MET A 817 -31.03 -10.34 4.49
N LYS A 818 -31.52 -10.51 5.73
CA LYS A 818 -32.90 -10.13 6.10
C LYS A 818 -33.25 -8.66 5.80
N SER A 819 -32.25 -7.78 5.72
CA SER A 819 -32.39 -6.38 5.33
C SER A 819 -32.58 -6.14 3.82
N GLY A 820 -32.54 -7.19 3.00
CA GLY A 820 -32.56 -7.10 1.54
C GLY A 820 -31.20 -6.76 0.91
N ARG A 821 -30.17 -6.49 1.72
CA ARG A 821 -28.81 -6.22 1.24
C ARG A 821 -28.13 -7.51 0.79
N ALA A 822 -27.62 -7.52 -0.44
CA ALA A 822 -26.78 -8.59 -0.95
C ALA A 822 -25.31 -8.38 -0.52
N VAL A 823 -24.66 -9.46 -0.09
CA VAL A 823 -23.23 -9.50 0.24
C VAL A 823 -22.57 -10.72 -0.41
N ALA A 824 -21.30 -10.60 -0.77
CA ALA A 824 -20.50 -11.71 -1.26
C ALA A 824 -19.67 -12.29 -0.11
N VAL A 825 -19.83 -13.59 0.15
CA VAL A 825 -19.17 -14.30 1.24
C VAL A 825 -18.15 -15.26 0.66
N LYS A 826 -16.86 -14.96 0.83
CA LYS A 826 -15.76 -15.84 0.40
C LYS A 826 -15.38 -16.77 1.55
N LYS A 827 -15.64 -18.06 1.39
CA LYS A 827 -15.26 -19.14 2.31
C LYS A 827 -13.95 -19.77 1.83
N LEU A 828 -12.90 -19.65 2.63
CA LEU A 828 -11.60 -20.22 2.29
C LEU A 828 -11.56 -21.73 2.59
N ALA A 829 -10.76 -22.48 1.82
CA ALA A 829 -10.65 -23.93 1.97
C ALA A 829 -10.00 -24.34 3.31
N SER A 830 -10.60 -25.29 4.03
CA SER A 830 -10.10 -25.80 5.32
C SER A 830 -8.96 -26.81 5.14
N ASN A 831 -7.83 -26.56 5.84
CA ASN A 831 -6.58 -27.32 5.87
C ASN A 831 -6.61 -28.77 5.38
N ARG A 832 -6.40 -28.94 4.08
CA ARG A 832 -5.71 -30.09 3.49
C ARG A 832 -4.76 -29.53 2.42
N GLU A 833 -3.47 -29.58 2.73
CA GLU A 833 -2.31 -29.18 1.91
C GLU A 833 -1.93 -27.68 1.83
N GLY A 834 -0.86 -27.32 2.54
CA GLY A 834 0.02 -26.17 2.21
C GLY A 834 -0.16 -24.89 3.04
N ASN A 835 0.96 -24.30 3.47
CA ASN A 835 1.09 -23.04 4.23
C ASN A 835 0.51 -21.77 3.55
N ASN A 836 -0.22 -21.87 2.43
CA ASN A 836 -0.62 -20.71 1.60
C ASN A 836 -1.98 -20.11 1.97
N THR A 837 -2.90 -20.88 2.53
CA THR A 837 -4.28 -20.42 2.84
C THR A 837 -4.30 -19.36 3.95
N ASP A 838 -3.57 -19.58 5.04
CA ASP A 838 -3.45 -18.60 6.15
C ASP A 838 -2.76 -17.30 5.72
N ASN A 839 -1.76 -17.40 4.82
CA ASN A 839 -1.08 -16.22 4.26
C ASN A 839 -2.00 -15.39 3.37
N SER A 840 -2.85 -16.02 2.56
CA SER A 840 -3.81 -15.29 1.70
C SER A 840 -4.89 -14.58 2.51
N PHE A 841 -5.40 -15.23 3.56
CA PHE A 841 -6.38 -14.65 4.48
C PHE A 841 -5.82 -13.43 5.21
N GLN A 842 -4.61 -13.54 5.77
CA GLN A 842 -3.94 -12.42 6.44
C GLN A 842 -3.59 -11.29 5.46
N ALA A 843 -3.14 -11.59 4.24
CA ALA A 843 -2.83 -10.59 3.23
C ALA A 843 -4.06 -9.76 2.82
N GLU A 844 -5.20 -10.43 2.62
CA GLU A 844 -6.47 -9.77 2.27
C GLU A 844 -6.93 -8.83 3.38
N ILE A 845 -6.90 -9.27 4.65
CA ILE A 845 -7.29 -8.46 5.81
C ILE A 845 -6.34 -7.27 6.01
N LEU A 846 -5.02 -7.52 5.98
CA LEU A 846 -4.01 -6.49 6.23
C LEU A 846 -3.98 -5.42 5.14
N THR A 847 -4.33 -5.79 3.90
CA THR A 847 -4.32 -4.88 2.76
C THR A 847 -5.65 -4.14 2.64
N LEU A 848 -6.77 -4.85 2.44
CA LEU A 848 -8.09 -4.24 2.26
C LEU A 848 -8.62 -3.56 3.52
N GLY A 849 -8.17 -3.98 4.70
CA GLY A 849 -8.51 -3.31 5.96
C GLY A 849 -7.93 -1.88 6.08
N LYS A 850 -6.90 -1.54 5.28
CA LYS A 850 -6.16 -0.27 5.37
C LYS A 850 -6.36 0.66 4.18
N ILE A 851 -7.10 0.23 3.15
CA ILE A 851 -7.28 0.98 1.91
C ILE A 851 -8.75 1.21 1.59
N ARG A 852 -9.06 2.36 0.98
CA ARG A 852 -10.40 2.68 0.49
C ARG A 852 -10.28 3.53 -0.76
N HIS A 853 -10.87 3.05 -1.85
CA HIS A 853 -10.91 3.77 -3.12
C HIS A 853 -12.14 3.32 -3.92
N ARG A 854 -12.73 4.23 -4.70
CA ARG A 854 -13.98 3.98 -5.45
C ARG A 854 -13.88 2.81 -6.43
N ASN A 855 -12.68 2.49 -6.91
CA ASN A 855 -12.44 1.38 -7.84
C ASN A 855 -11.77 0.17 -7.18
N ILE A 856 -11.91 -0.02 -5.86
CA ILE A 856 -11.44 -1.19 -5.11
C ILE A 856 -12.62 -1.82 -4.39
N VAL A 857 -12.75 -3.14 -4.43
CA VAL A 857 -13.84 -3.87 -3.76
C VAL A 857 -13.79 -3.63 -2.25
N LYS A 858 -14.93 -3.26 -1.67
CA LYS A 858 -15.04 -2.98 -0.24
C LYS A 858 -15.14 -4.27 0.57
N LEU A 859 -14.22 -4.46 1.52
CA LEU A 859 -14.30 -5.49 2.55
C LEU A 859 -15.14 -4.98 3.74
N TYR A 860 -16.24 -5.67 4.05
CA TYR A 860 -17.08 -5.36 5.21
C TYR A 860 -16.53 -5.95 6.51
N GLY A 861 -15.85 -7.09 6.42
CA GLY A 861 -15.21 -7.73 7.56
C GLY A 861 -14.84 -9.18 7.29
N PHE A 862 -14.45 -9.90 8.34
CA PHE A 862 -14.18 -11.33 8.30
C PHE A 862 -14.79 -12.03 9.51
N ILE A 863 -15.03 -13.34 9.39
CA ILE A 863 -15.52 -14.18 10.48
C ILE A 863 -14.58 -15.38 10.60
N TYR A 864 -14.11 -15.61 11.83
CA TYR A 864 -13.40 -16.82 12.20
C TYR A 864 -14.31 -17.67 13.09
N HIS A 865 -14.77 -18.82 12.60
CA HIS A 865 -15.62 -19.73 13.37
C HIS A 865 -15.26 -21.19 13.12
N GLN A 866 -14.87 -21.91 14.17
CA GLN A 866 -14.57 -23.36 14.14
C GLN A 866 -13.62 -23.81 13.00
N GLY A 867 -12.61 -23.00 12.67
CA GLY A 867 -11.65 -23.31 11.59
C GLY A 867 -12.13 -22.99 10.18
N SER A 868 -13.27 -22.29 10.03
CA SER A 868 -13.71 -21.69 8.76
C SER A 868 -13.36 -20.20 8.74
N ASN A 869 -12.53 -19.81 7.76
CA ASN A 869 -12.17 -18.42 7.49
C ASN A 869 -13.14 -17.86 6.43
N LEU A 870 -13.97 -16.88 6.82
CA LEU A 870 -14.91 -16.20 5.93
C LEU A 870 -14.53 -14.73 5.76
N LEU A 871 -14.61 -14.23 4.54
CA LEU A 871 -14.45 -12.81 4.20
C LEU A 871 -15.76 -12.28 3.59
N LEU A 872 -16.21 -11.13 4.07
CA LEU A 872 -17.45 -10.49 3.63
C LEU A 872 -17.14 -9.27 2.78
N TYR A 873 -17.59 -9.30 1.52
CA TYR A 873 -17.40 -8.24 0.54
C TYR A 873 -18.73 -7.61 0.13
N GLU A 874 -18.62 -6.41 -0.42
CA GLU A 874 -19.67 -5.83 -1.25
C GLU A 874 -20.01 -6.75 -2.43
N TYR A 875 -21.31 -6.93 -2.69
CA TYR A 875 -21.79 -7.73 -3.81
C TYR A 875 -21.81 -6.89 -5.09
N MET A 876 -21.17 -7.41 -6.13
CA MET A 876 -21.04 -6.76 -7.43
C MET A 876 -22.10 -7.32 -8.39
N ALA A 877 -23.15 -6.53 -8.65
CA ALA A 877 -24.38 -6.99 -9.30
C ALA A 877 -24.19 -7.50 -10.74
N ARG A 878 -23.14 -7.04 -11.44
CA ARG A 878 -22.83 -7.46 -12.83
C ARG A 878 -21.75 -8.53 -12.91
N GLY A 879 -21.34 -9.09 -11.77
CA GLY A 879 -20.32 -10.14 -11.72
C GLY A 879 -18.95 -9.62 -12.15
N SER A 880 -18.13 -10.52 -12.68
CA SER A 880 -16.79 -10.18 -13.16
C SER A 880 -16.77 -9.76 -14.62
N LEU A 881 -15.80 -8.93 -15.00
CA LEU A 881 -15.56 -8.57 -16.39
C LEU A 881 -15.25 -9.82 -17.24
N GLY A 882 -14.57 -10.82 -16.67
CA GLY A 882 -14.27 -12.06 -17.39
C GLY A 882 -15.52 -12.86 -17.76
N GLU A 883 -16.53 -12.91 -16.90
CA GLU A 883 -17.84 -13.52 -17.23
C GLU A 883 -18.56 -12.75 -18.35
N LEU A 884 -18.48 -11.42 -18.35
CA LEU A 884 -19.08 -10.59 -19.41
C LEU A 884 -18.37 -10.73 -20.76
N LEU A 885 -17.04 -10.90 -20.74
CA LEU A 885 -16.23 -11.04 -21.95
C LEU A 885 -16.21 -12.47 -22.51
N HIS A 886 -16.29 -13.48 -21.65
CA HIS A 886 -16.02 -14.88 -22.01
C HIS A 886 -17.13 -15.87 -21.59
N GLY A 887 -18.18 -15.42 -20.91
CA GLY A 887 -19.29 -16.27 -20.45
C GLY A 887 -20.27 -16.65 -21.56
N SER A 888 -21.15 -17.61 -21.26
CA SER A 888 -22.17 -18.14 -22.17
C SER A 888 -23.19 -17.10 -22.65
N ASP A 889 -23.39 -16.02 -21.90
CA ASP A 889 -24.22 -14.86 -22.25
C ASP A 889 -23.36 -13.63 -22.66
N SER A 890 -22.21 -13.85 -23.32
CA SER A 890 -21.30 -12.77 -23.71
C SER A 890 -22.04 -11.67 -24.50
N SER A 891 -22.06 -10.47 -23.94
CA SER A 891 -22.67 -9.31 -24.57
C SER A 891 -21.59 -8.40 -25.12
N THR A 892 -21.78 -7.87 -26.33
CA THR A 892 -20.83 -6.92 -26.90
C THR A 892 -20.89 -5.60 -26.14
N LEU A 893 -19.94 -5.38 -25.22
CA LEU A 893 -19.78 -4.10 -24.54
C LEU A 893 -19.50 -2.99 -25.55
N GLN A 894 -20.21 -1.87 -25.46
CA GLN A 894 -19.94 -0.68 -26.27
C GLN A 894 -18.61 -0.05 -25.87
N TRP A 895 -17.99 0.70 -26.79
CA TRP A 895 -16.67 1.28 -26.56
C TRP A 895 -16.63 2.19 -25.34
N GLU A 896 -17.66 3.00 -25.11
CA GLU A 896 -17.76 3.88 -23.95
C GLU A 896 -17.70 3.09 -22.63
N THR A 897 -18.40 1.96 -22.57
CA THR A 897 -18.40 1.06 -21.39
C THR A 897 -17.04 0.40 -21.21
N ARG A 898 -16.40 -0.05 -22.30
CA ARG A 898 -15.04 -0.63 -22.25
C ARG A 898 -14.02 0.37 -21.73
N PHE A 899 -14.09 1.62 -22.22
CA PHE A 899 -13.22 2.69 -21.77
C PHE A 899 -13.46 3.01 -20.29
N LYS A 900 -14.72 3.10 -19.85
CA LYS A 900 -15.08 3.33 -18.43
C LYS A 900 -14.49 2.24 -17.52
N ILE A 901 -14.64 0.98 -17.91
CA ILE A 901 -14.12 -0.18 -17.15
C ILE A 901 -12.59 -0.16 -17.11
N ALA A 902 -11.92 0.07 -18.25
CA ALA A 902 -10.46 0.14 -18.31
C ALA A 902 -9.90 1.31 -17.48
N LEU A 903 -10.55 2.48 -17.55
CA LEU A 903 -10.18 3.64 -16.76
C LEU A 903 -10.35 3.37 -15.26
N GLY A 904 -11.51 2.84 -14.83
CA GLY A 904 -11.75 2.54 -13.42
C GLY A 904 -10.76 1.51 -12.85
N ALA A 905 -10.46 0.44 -13.60
CA ALA A 905 -9.46 -0.53 -13.19
C ALA A 905 -8.05 0.10 -13.07
N ALA A 906 -7.68 0.98 -14.01
CA ALA A 906 -6.40 1.69 -13.99
C ALA A 906 -6.31 2.69 -12.82
N GLU A 907 -7.39 3.41 -12.52
CA GLU A 907 -7.46 4.32 -11.35
C GLU A 907 -7.32 3.54 -10.03
N GLY A 908 -8.01 2.40 -9.90
CA GLY A 908 -7.87 1.50 -8.76
C GLY A 908 -6.42 1.03 -8.57
N LEU A 909 -5.73 0.65 -9.65
CA LEU A 909 -4.34 0.24 -9.60
C LEU A 909 -3.37 1.39 -9.33
N SER A 910 -3.62 2.57 -9.92
CA SER A 910 -2.82 3.77 -9.69
C SER A 910 -2.82 4.13 -8.20
N TYR A 911 -3.99 4.10 -7.57
CA TYR A 911 -4.14 4.32 -6.14
C TYR A 911 -3.30 3.35 -5.29
N LEU A 912 -3.34 2.05 -5.62
CA LEU A 912 -2.54 1.04 -4.92
C LEU A 912 -1.02 1.28 -5.07
N HIS A 913 -0.56 1.64 -6.27
CA HIS A 913 0.86 1.74 -6.60
C HIS A 913 1.51 3.06 -6.21
N HIS A 914 0.78 4.17 -6.30
CA HIS A 914 1.35 5.51 -6.19
C HIS A 914 0.88 6.26 -4.94
N ASP A 915 -0.36 6.03 -4.51
CA ASP A 915 -0.99 6.82 -3.45
C ASP A 915 -0.89 6.12 -2.08
N CYS A 916 -0.94 4.79 -2.05
CA CYS A 916 -0.76 4.03 -0.81
C CYS A 916 0.68 4.14 -0.28
N LYS A 917 0.84 4.49 1.00
CA LYS A 917 2.12 4.46 1.74
C LYS A 917 1.96 3.56 2.99
N PRO A 918 2.63 2.39 3.05
CA PRO A 918 3.56 1.84 2.06
C PRO A 918 2.84 1.39 0.77
N ARG A 919 3.58 1.27 -0.33
CA ARG A 919 2.99 0.92 -1.65
C ARG A 919 2.39 -0.49 -1.62
N ILE A 920 1.28 -0.69 -2.32
CA ILE A 920 0.57 -1.97 -2.36
C ILE A 920 0.59 -2.51 -3.79
N VAL A 921 1.03 -3.76 -3.97
CA VAL A 921 1.01 -4.47 -5.24
C VAL A 921 -0.08 -5.52 -5.20
N HIS A 922 -1.02 -5.48 -6.14
CA HIS A 922 -2.12 -6.45 -6.17
C HIS A 922 -1.65 -7.87 -6.53
N ARG A 923 -0.70 -7.99 -7.47
CA ARG A 923 -0.12 -9.24 -8.03
C ARG A 923 -1.06 -10.19 -8.76
N ASP A 924 -2.38 -10.02 -8.66
CA ASP A 924 -3.34 -10.89 -9.36
C ASP A 924 -4.41 -10.10 -10.14
N ILE A 925 -4.02 -9.41 -11.21
CA ILE A 925 -4.96 -8.59 -12.01
C ILE A 925 -5.34 -9.32 -13.29
N LYS A 926 -6.56 -9.88 -13.28
CA LYS A 926 -7.20 -10.55 -14.42
C LYS A 926 -8.62 -10.04 -14.60
N SER A 927 -9.21 -10.27 -15.77
CA SER A 927 -10.61 -9.90 -16.05
C SER A 927 -11.60 -10.48 -15.02
N ASN A 928 -11.34 -11.68 -14.48
CA ASN A 928 -12.17 -12.26 -13.41
C ASN A 928 -12.07 -11.53 -12.06
N ASN A 929 -11.00 -10.76 -11.83
CA ASN A 929 -10.78 -9.99 -10.60
C ASN A 929 -11.17 -8.52 -10.76
N ILE A 930 -11.64 -8.11 -11.94
CA ILE A 930 -12.28 -6.81 -12.18
C ILE A 930 -13.78 -7.03 -12.06
N LEU A 931 -14.35 -6.66 -10.92
CA LEU A 931 -15.77 -6.79 -10.66
C LEU A 931 -16.52 -5.53 -11.08
N LEU A 932 -17.76 -5.69 -11.55
CA LEU A 932 -18.57 -4.60 -12.06
C LEU A 932 -19.83 -4.39 -11.21
N ASP A 933 -20.07 -3.14 -10.85
CA ASP A 933 -21.30 -2.73 -10.17
C ASP A 933 -22.48 -2.55 -11.15
N GLU A 934 -23.63 -2.08 -10.66
CA GLU A 934 -24.82 -1.84 -11.46
C GLU A 934 -24.60 -0.83 -12.62
N ASN A 935 -23.63 0.08 -12.46
CA ASN A 935 -23.28 1.17 -13.38
C ASN A 935 -22.08 0.87 -14.30
N PHE A 936 -21.64 -0.39 -14.36
CA PHE A 936 -20.42 -0.82 -15.07
C PHE A 936 -19.15 -0.12 -14.58
N GLU A 937 -19.11 0.30 -13.31
CA GLU A 937 -17.87 0.77 -12.68
C GLU A 937 -17.01 -0.41 -12.24
N ALA A 938 -15.75 -0.36 -12.67
CA ALA A 938 -14.76 -1.36 -12.37
C ALA A 938 -14.26 -1.22 -10.93
N HIS A 939 -14.30 -2.33 -10.21
CA HIS A 939 -13.77 -2.49 -8.87
C HIS A 939 -12.76 -3.64 -8.87
N VAL A 940 -11.50 -3.33 -8.56
CA VAL A 940 -10.45 -4.35 -8.43
C VAL A 940 -10.69 -5.14 -7.15
N GLY A 941 -10.76 -6.47 -7.27
CA GLY A 941 -10.98 -7.40 -6.16
C GLY A 941 -9.98 -8.55 -6.11
N ASP A 942 -10.10 -9.39 -5.08
CA ASP A 942 -9.23 -10.56 -4.78
C ASP A 942 -7.77 -10.20 -4.44
N PHE A 943 -7.59 -9.73 -3.20
CA PHE A 943 -6.30 -9.27 -2.67
C PHE A 943 -5.53 -10.38 -1.96
N GLY A 944 -5.93 -11.65 -2.12
CA GLY A 944 -5.30 -12.78 -1.43
C GLY A 944 -3.81 -12.92 -1.77
N LEU A 945 -3.38 -12.32 -2.88
CA LEU A 945 -1.98 -12.22 -3.29
C LEU A 945 -1.44 -10.80 -3.19
N ALA A 946 -2.10 -9.84 -2.53
CA ALA A 946 -1.57 -8.49 -2.42
C ALA A 946 -0.31 -8.40 -1.53
N LYS A 947 0.47 -7.32 -1.68
CA LYS A 947 1.81 -7.19 -1.10
C LYS A 947 2.09 -5.73 -0.70
N VAL A 948 2.42 -5.48 0.57
CA VAL A 948 2.81 -4.14 1.06
C VAL A 948 4.33 -3.99 1.01
N ILE A 949 4.82 -2.80 0.62
CA ILE A 949 6.24 -2.53 0.38
C ILE A 949 6.71 -1.32 1.17
N ASP A 950 7.47 -1.58 2.23
CA ASP A 950 8.23 -0.59 3.00
C ASP A 950 9.67 -0.46 2.45
N LEU A 951 10.23 0.76 2.49
CA LEU A 951 11.62 1.06 2.12
C LEU A 951 12.39 1.36 3.41
N PRO A 952 13.42 0.56 3.78
CA PRO A 952 14.68 0.58 3.05
C PRO A 952 15.27 -0.80 2.71
N GLN A 953 14.57 -1.92 2.93
CA GLN A 953 15.09 -3.26 2.60
C GLN A 953 14.34 -3.86 1.41
N SER A 954 14.85 -3.73 0.19
CA SER A 954 14.37 -4.56 -0.92
C SER A 954 14.68 -6.04 -0.61
N LYS A 955 13.71 -6.81 -0.12
CA LYS A 955 13.87 -8.27 -0.05
C LYS A 955 13.37 -8.88 -1.37
N SER A 956 14.04 -9.95 -1.78
CA SER A 956 13.74 -10.66 -3.03
C SER A 956 12.47 -11.50 -2.89
N MET A 957 11.82 -11.77 -4.03
CA MET A 957 10.73 -12.74 -4.12
C MET A 957 11.31 -14.15 -4.29
N SER A 958 10.83 -15.12 -3.51
CA SER A 958 11.24 -16.53 -3.62
C SER A 958 10.21 -17.40 -4.37
N ALA A 959 9.10 -16.83 -4.87
CA ALA A 959 8.06 -17.55 -5.62
C ALA A 959 7.24 -16.60 -6.52
N VAL A 960 6.89 -17.06 -7.73
CA VAL A 960 5.96 -16.40 -8.66
C VAL A 960 4.55 -16.44 -8.06
N ALA A 961 3.84 -15.30 -8.07
CA ALA A 961 2.49 -15.19 -7.51
C ALA A 961 1.60 -14.34 -8.43
N GLY A 962 0.42 -14.88 -8.76
CA GLY A 962 -0.60 -14.27 -9.62
C GLY A 962 -1.32 -15.37 -10.42
N SER A 963 -2.36 -15.00 -11.15
CA SER A 963 -3.09 -15.94 -12.01
C SER A 963 -2.38 -16.15 -13.34
N TYR A 964 -2.23 -17.41 -13.71
CA TYR A 964 -1.77 -17.88 -15.00
C TYR A 964 -2.38 -17.09 -16.17
N GLY A 965 -1.53 -16.48 -17.03
CA GLY A 965 -1.93 -15.60 -18.14
C GLY A 965 -2.21 -14.13 -17.76
N TYR A 966 -2.02 -13.77 -16.49
CA TYR A 966 -2.31 -12.45 -15.92
C TYR A 966 -1.35 -12.08 -14.76
N ILE A 967 -0.31 -12.88 -14.53
CA ILE A 967 0.74 -12.59 -13.56
C ILE A 967 1.50 -11.36 -14.06
N ALA A 968 1.64 -10.35 -13.20
CA ALA A 968 2.41 -9.17 -13.53
C ALA A 968 3.87 -9.56 -13.84
N PRO A 969 4.52 -8.94 -14.85
CA PRO A 969 5.97 -9.06 -15.01
C PRO A 969 6.65 -8.70 -13.69
N GLY A 970 7.33 -9.68 -13.09
CA GLY A 970 8.07 -9.52 -11.83
C GLY A 970 9.01 -8.33 -11.88
#